data_AF-A0A1V6PV53-F1
#
_entry.id   AF-A0A1V6PV53-F1
#
_cell.length_a   1.000
_cell.length_b   1.000
_cell.length_c   1.000
_cell.angle_alpha   90.00
_cell.angle_beta   90.00
_cell.angle_gamma   90.00
#
_symmetry.space_group_name_H-M   'P 1'
#
loop_
_entity.id
_entity.type
_entity.pdbx_description
1 polymer ?
#
loop_
_entity_poly.entity_id
_entity_poly.type
_entity_poly.pdbx_seq_one_letter_code
_entity_poly.pdbx_strand_id
1 'polypeptide(L)'
;MTSCHPSSRDDSKDKPPAIDILTLNVDTHDTALGQLDDRYIATKWEIRAYYSYYIGNNGLSLFNFAPTAFQNLLYQAAGDANGLFFAGKFRSTESIVLLCNGISFAIQIVIFLVIGSFADFGNWRPNILIVLSTIAYALGFAWLGVHTAEKWQIGVGLYIVGLIAYQTTLTFWTAAFPSLARNTAKMRQKSDDYASGHISREEYDFADTMKRSQLANTAFYIQSVSEIVILAIIVGLMFGIDVNASDAKNNWGLSVLIAFASGVWLLVSLPWFFLEKRRPGQDPGSQNIVMAGLSQLYYTVHQVWKLKQSLIYLVGYFLLGDSLNTTVTVISTLQNSLVAYNTLQLTYLLIVGIAAQAVGIYAFWAIQQRYKLGTKTMFNAIAIGIVLLDGWGMIGIWTDKFGFHNVWEVWVYQAFYGLFVCPWYSYSQIMISEVTPQGYEFLFFSLFSIVGKTSSFIGPLVSSAIIDATPSGNASTPFYFLFGLTESLPFTIMTLSSLLRITPRLTPTAARRTTRAVSSATNTPNTKTLDSILIANRGEIALRVGRTAADRGIRVTTLYTDPDSRAQHALSSPFAFNLGSVSAYLDGDRIIEIAKKEGCQAIHPGYGFLSENSAFARKCTEAGIVFIGPPYTAIEDMGDKSRSKEIMTAAGVPCVPGYHGQNQDPAFLEEQADQIKYPVLIKAIKGGGGKGMRIASSKAEFQAQLESAKSEAMNSFGDDNVLVEKYITTPRHIEVQVFADKHGNSVALGERDCSIQRRHQKILEESPAPHLPDVTRKDLWAKARSAALAVGYEGAGTVEFIFDNDSGEFYFMEMNTRLQVEHPVTEMVTGQDLVHWQILVAEGAKLPLTQEEVEERISHSGHGIEARIYAENPEQGFIPDSGRLLHVRTPTTSEDIRIDAGFVEGDDVSAHYDPMISKLIVRGANREEALRKLAAALEQYEVAGPVTNIEFLKTICKSPDFIAGEVETGYIEKHREELFAPKIIEEEVLAQVALACLHRDIGSGTRPSAGVAGSAVGFTPSYQERQLSFTETALPGASDGSTFNVRIQQTADDTFNVEVGGRVFEQVVSHMDAVSQIVTSFFAHTRLDTTVVRDEDTIIAFQRGTQYRLTVPRAKWMEKALGMKDVTNSVLAPMPCKILRVEVQAGDTVEKDQPLVVIESMKMETVIRSPQRGTIARVVHRQGDQCKSGTPLVEFADAENSD
;
A
#
# COMPACT_ATOMS: atom_id res chain seq x y z
N MET A 1 29.90 32.33 71.65
CA MET A 1 29.97 33.22 70.47
C MET A 1 29.69 32.37 69.24
N THR A 2 28.53 32.61 68.60
CA THR A 2 28.15 32.37 67.18
C THR A 2 28.74 31.13 66.46
N SER A 3 28.00 30.21 65.86
CA SER A 3 26.57 30.08 65.53
C SER A 3 26.34 28.70 64.89
N CYS A 4 25.21 28.08 65.21
CA CYS A 4 24.44 27.07 64.44
C CYS A 4 25.10 25.78 63.94
N HIS A 5 24.65 24.65 64.51
CA HIS A 5 24.65 23.32 63.91
C HIS A 5 23.99 23.29 62.52
N PRO A 6 24.34 22.31 61.68
CA PRO A 6 23.30 21.36 61.32
C PRO A 6 23.72 19.89 61.40
N SER A 7 22.67 19.10 61.61
CA SER A 7 22.54 17.67 61.77
C SER A 7 23.23 16.83 60.70
N SER A 8 23.73 15.68 61.14
CA SER A 8 24.03 14.48 60.35
C SER A 8 22.97 14.24 59.29
N ARG A 9 23.38 14.29 58.01
CA ARG A 9 22.56 13.87 56.88
C ARG A 9 22.49 12.35 56.88
N ASP A 10 21.26 11.88 56.96
CA ASP A 10 20.77 10.56 56.63
C ASP A 10 21.33 10.07 55.29
N ASP A 11 21.94 8.89 55.29
CA ASP A 11 22.49 8.17 54.12
C ASP A 11 21.38 7.44 53.33
N SER A 12 20.17 8.02 53.28
CA SER A 12 19.08 7.59 52.42
C SER A 12 18.59 8.78 51.60
N LYS A 13 19.29 9.08 50.51
CA LYS A 13 18.74 9.89 49.43
C LYS A 13 18.64 9.05 48.17
N ASP A 14 17.42 8.63 47.91
CA ASP A 14 16.80 8.47 46.60
C ASP A 14 17.78 8.67 45.44
N LYS A 15 18.39 7.57 44.98
CA LYS A 15 18.72 7.48 43.56
C LYS A 15 17.39 7.67 42.81
N PRO A 16 17.30 8.56 41.81
CA PRO A 16 16.18 8.47 40.89
C PRO A 16 16.13 7.02 40.39
N PRO A 17 14.95 6.38 40.33
CA PRO A 17 14.86 5.00 39.87
C PRO A 17 15.59 4.93 38.53
N ALA A 18 16.47 3.93 38.39
CA ALA A 18 17.05 3.63 37.09
C ALA A 18 15.87 3.49 36.13
N ILE A 19 15.78 4.40 35.16
CA ILE A 19 14.75 4.33 34.14
C ILE A 19 15.05 3.04 33.39
N ASP A 20 14.18 2.05 33.58
CA ASP A 20 14.23 0.83 32.80
C ASP A 20 14.03 1.23 31.34
N ILE A 21 15.11 1.17 30.56
CA ILE A 21 15.16 1.62 29.15
C ILE A 21 14.13 0.82 28.30
N LEU A 22 13.57 -0.26 28.86
CA LEU A 22 12.57 -1.13 28.26
C LEU A 22 11.11 -0.68 28.44
N THR A 23 10.82 0.36 29.25
CA THR A 23 9.43 0.84 29.46
C THR A 23 9.30 2.35 29.24
N LEU A 24 9.22 2.79 27.97
CA LEU A 24 8.55 4.05 27.67
C LEU A 24 7.04 3.82 27.68
N ASN A 25 6.41 4.12 28.82
CA ASN A 25 4.99 4.43 28.86
C ASN A 25 4.77 5.73 28.08
N VAL A 26 4.13 5.66 26.92
CA VAL A 26 3.73 6.86 26.15
C VAL A 26 2.60 7.64 26.86
N ASP A 27 2.03 7.06 27.93
CA ASP A 27 0.99 7.68 28.76
C ASP A 27 1.52 8.56 29.92
N THR A 28 2.84 8.74 30.07
CA THR A 28 3.39 9.70 31.06
C THR A 28 3.86 10.98 30.38
N HIS A 29 2.92 11.79 29.90
CA HIS A 29 3.19 13.20 29.56
C HIS A 29 3.25 14.12 30.80
N ASP A 30 3.09 13.58 32.02
CA ASP A 30 3.16 14.33 33.28
C ASP A 30 4.56 14.38 33.92
N THR A 31 5.55 13.63 33.45
CA THR A 31 6.88 13.54 34.08
C THR A 31 7.89 14.62 33.69
N ALA A 32 7.50 15.67 32.95
CA ALA A 32 8.42 16.74 32.53
C ALA A 32 8.07 18.13 33.11
N LEU A 33 7.33 18.18 34.21
CA LEU A 33 7.16 19.41 35.01
C LEU A 33 8.24 19.56 36.11
N GLY A 34 9.28 18.71 36.10
CA GLY A 34 10.34 18.67 37.11
C GLY A 34 11.54 19.59 36.81
N GLN A 35 11.55 20.77 37.45
CA GLN A 35 12.73 21.60 37.81
C GLN A 35 13.86 21.78 36.76
N LEU A 36 13.73 22.80 35.89
CA LEU A 36 14.87 23.38 35.17
C LEU A 36 15.81 24.12 36.16
N ASP A 37 17.03 23.61 36.34
CA ASP A 37 18.07 24.25 37.16
C ASP A 37 18.47 25.64 36.60
N ASP A 38 18.46 26.66 37.46
CA ASP A 38 18.78 28.07 37.14
C ASP A 38 20.11 28.23 36.41
N ARG A 39 21.06 27.31 36.61
CA ARG A 39 22.38 27.34 35.96
C ARG A 39 22.30 27.18 34.44
N TYR A 40 21.29 26.50 33.91
CA TYR A 40 21.20 26.16 32.47
C TYR A 40 20.37 27.13 31.62
N ILE A 41 19.84 28.20 32.23
CA ILE A 41 19.10 29.25 31.51
C ILE A 41 19.95 29.85 30.39
N ALA A 42 19.41 29.87 29.17
CA ALA A 42 20.06 30.42 27.99
C ALA A 42 20.22 31.95 28.10
N THR A 43 21.46 32.42 28.02
CA THR A 43 21.74 33.86 28.10
C THR A 43 21.67 34.53 26.73
N LYS A 44 21.47 35.85 26.69
CA LYS A 44 21.51 36.61 25.43
C LYS A 44 22.86 36.47 24.71
N TRP A 45 23.96 36.35 25.46
CA TRP A 45 25.31 36.17 24.91
C TRP A 45 25.51 34.78 24.32
N GLU A 46 24.99 33.75 24.97
CA GLU A 46 24.99 32.38 24.43
C GLU A 46 24.20 32.31 23.11
N ILE A 47 23.01 32.92 23.03
CA ILE A 47 22.22 32.98 21.80
C ILE A 47 22.95 33.75 20.68
N ARG A 48 23.64 34.85 21.00
CA ARG A 48 24.46 35.58 20.01
C ARG A 48 25.65 34.75 19.53
N ALA A 49 26.27 33.99 20.42
CA ALA A 49 27.36 33.08 20.06
C ALA A 49 26.86 31.95 19.14
N TYR A 50 25.64 31.44 19.39
CA TYR A 50 24.99 30.48 18.49
C TYR A 50 24.81 31.05 17.08
N TYR A 51 24.35 32.30 16.96
CA TYR A 51 24.24 32.99 15.66
C TYR A 51 25.61 33.23 15.01
N SER A 52 26.62 33.60 15.81
CA SER A 52 27.98 33.85 15.33
C SER A 52 28.62 32.60 14.71
N TYR A 53 28.39 31.43 15.29
CA TYR A 53 28.89 30.17 14.72
C TYR A 53 28.32 29.93 13.31
N TYR A 54 27.04 30.22 13.10
CA TYR A 54 26.39 30.01 11.79
C TYR A 54 26.91 30.96 10.71
N ILE A 55 27.32 32.18 11.07
CA ILE A 55 27.97 33.11 10.14
C ILE A 55 29.18 32.45 9.47
N GLY A 56 29.93 31.66 10.23
CA GLY A 56 31.10 30.94 9.73
C GLY A 56 30.74 29.64 9.03
N ASN A 57 29.86 28.86 9.65
CA ASN A 57 29.37 27.59 9.12
C ASN A 57 28.25 27.79 8.06
N ASN A 58 28.47 28.74 7.15
CA ASN A 58 27.52 29.16 6.13
C ASN A 58 27.59 28.34 4.82
N GLY A 59 28.65 27.55 4.66
CA GLY A 59 28.87 26.69 3.50
C GLY A 59 29.74 27.30 2.38
N LEU A 60 30.11 28.58 2.44
CA LEU A 60 30.95 29.22 1.41
C LEU A 60 32.23 28.42 1.13
N SER A 61 32.91 27.98 2.18
CA SER A 61 34.19 27.26 2.08
C SER A 61 34.04 25.87 1.43
N LEU A 62 33.69 24.85 2.22
CA LEU A 62 33.75 23.44 1.80
C LEU A 62 32.51 22.96 1.04
N PHE A 63 31.43 23.74 1.02
CA PHE A 63 30.16 23.36 0.38
C PHE A 63 29.86 24.13 -0.91
N ASN A 64 30.44 25.32 -1.11
CA ASN A 64 30.22 26.14 -2.31
C ASN A 64 31.48 26.25 -3.18
N PHE A 65 32.55 26.86 -2.67
CA PHE A 65 33.78 27.07 -3.46
C PHE A 65 34.58 25.78 -3.68
N ALA A 66 34.63 24.87 -2.70
CA ALA A 66 35.34 23.59 -2.86
C ALA A 66 34.77 22.70 -3.99
N PRO A 67 33.44 22.47 -4.12
CA PRO A 67 32.91 21.76 -5.28
C PRO A 67 33.23 22.46 -6.60
N THR A 68 33.19 23.79 -6.65
CA THR A 68 33.57 24.55 -7.85
C THR A 68 35.04 24.33 -8.23
N ALA A 69 35.95 24.38 -7.25
CA ALA A 69 37.37 24.12 -7.44
C ALA A 69 37.63 22.69 -7.91
N PHE A 70 36.97 21.72 -7.28
CA PHE A 70 37.03 20.31 -7.67
C PHE A 70 36.55 20.08 -9.12
N GLN A 71 35.41 20.64 -9.49
CA GLN A 71 34.86 20.52 -10.84
C GLN A 71 35.82 21.12 -11.88
N ASN A 72 36.35 22.32 -11.64
CA ASN A 72 37.31 22.96 -12.55
C ASN A 72 38.54 22.08 -12.80
N LEU A 73 39.06 21.42 -11.76
CA LEU A 73 40.20 20.50 -11.90
C LEU A 73 39.85 19.27 -12.74
N LEU A 74 38.64 18.73 -12.60
CA LEU A 74 38.18 17.60 -13.42
C LEU A 74 38.02 17.97 -14.89
N TYR A 75 37.38 19.11 -15.20
CA TYR A 75 37.19 19.56 -16.58
C TYR A 75 38.54 19.82 -17.27
N GLN A 76 39.47 20.47 -16.57
CA GLN A 76 40.81 20.70 -17.11
C GLN A 76 41.61 19.40 -17.29
N ALA A 77 41.43 18.42 -16.40
CA ALA A 77 42.09 17.13 -16.53
C ALA A 77 41.50 16.26 -17.65
N ALA A 78 40.20 16.37 -17.92
CA ALA A 78 39.52 15.61 -18.98
C ALA A 78 39.91 16.06 -20.40
N GLY A 79 40.21 17.35 -20.59
CA GLY A 79 40.55 17.92 -21.89
C GLY A 79 39.47 17.64 -22.95
N ASP A 80 39.88 17.32 -24.19
CA ASP A 80 38.96 17.02 -25.30
C ASP A 80 38.32 15.61 -25.20
N ALA A 81 38.74 14.78 -24.24
CA ALA A 81 38.27 13.41 -24.13
C ALA A 81 36.87 13.28 -23.52
N ASN A 82 36.28 14.37 -23.02
CA ASN A 82 34.98 14.42 -22.33
C ASN A 82 34.81 13.35 -21.23
N GLY A 83 35.91 12.89 -20.62
CA GLY A 83 35.88 11.86 -19.58
C GLY A 83 37.25 11.48 -19.02
N LEU A 84 37.24 10.86 -17.84
CA LEU A 84 38.41 10.39 -17.10
C LEU A 84 38.20 8.96 -16.61
N PHE A 85 39.29 8.22 -16.42
CA PHE A 85 39.23 6.90 -15.79
C PHE A 85 39.06 7.05 -14.27
N PHE A 86 37.90 6.65 -13.76
CA PHE A 86 37.53 6.80 -12.35
C PHE A 86 36.74 5.59 -11.85
N ALA A 87 37.10 5.07 -10.67
CA ALA A 87 36.48 3.88 -10.07
C ALA A 87 36.41 2.67 -11.03
N GLY A 88 37.51 2.40 -11.75
CA GLY A 88 37.65 1.23 -12.63
C GLY A 88 36.96 1.32 -13.99
N LYS A 89 36.34 2.46 -14.35
CA LYS A 89 35.69 2.67 -15.66
C LYS A 89 36.00 4.07 -16.21
N PHE A 90 35.92 4.22 -17.53
CA PHE A 90 35.94 5.54 -18.17
C PHE A 90 34.58 6.22 -17.98
N ARG A 91 34.56 7.45 -17.46
CA ARG A 91 33.33 8.17 -17.06
C ARG A 91 33.42 9.65 -17.45
N SER A 92 32.27 10.27 -17.77
CA SER A 92 32.18 11.71 -17.97
C SER A 92 32.47 12.49 -16.70
N THR A 93 32.86 13.75 -16.84
CA THR A 93 33.11 14.67 -15.73
C THR A 93 31.90 14.83 -14.82
N GLU A 94 30.72 14.92 -15.41
CA GLU A 94 29.42 15.04 -14.72
C GLU A 94 29.15 13.78 -13.88
N SER A 95 29.39 12.59 -14.45
CA SER A 95 29.22 11.31 -13.75
C SER A 95 30.17 11.19 -12.55
N ILE A 96 31.42 11.65 -12.67
CA ILE A 96 32.39 11.63 -11.57
C ILE A 96 31.94 12.54 -10.41
N VAL A 97 31.45 13.74 -10.71
CA VAL A 97 30.97 14.69 -9.71
C VAL A 97 29.79 14.10 -8.93
N LEU A 98 28.81 13.53 -9.64
CA LEU A 98 27.64 12.90 -9.02
C LEU A 98 28.03 11.70 -8.15
N LEU A 99 28.99 10.87 -8.60
CA LEU A 99 29.48 9.73 -7.84
C LEU A 99 30.24 10.15 -6.56
N CYS A 100 31.06 11.21 -6.63
CA CYS A 100 31.75 11.75 -5.46
C CYS A 100 30.77 12.29 -4.41
N ASN A 101 29.70 12.96 -4.84
CA ASN A 101 28.60 13.36 -3.97
C ASN A 101 27.96 12.15 -3.29
N GLY A 102 27.62 11.12 -4.08
CA GLY A 102 27.00 9.91 -3.55
C GLY A 102 27.87 9.17 -2.53
N ILE A 103 29.17 9.03 -2.79
CA ILE A 103 30.14 8.44 -1.86
C ILE A 103 30.21 9.26 -0.55
N SER A 104 30.26 10.60 -0.67
CA SER A 104 30.30 11.48 0.49
C SER A 104 29.08 11.30 1.39
N PHE A 105 27.88 11.20 0.80
CA PHE A 105 26.64 10.95 1.55
C PHE A 105 26.61 9.56 2.19
N ALA A 106 27.05 8.51 1.47
CA ALA A 106 27.12 7.16 2.02
C ALA A 106 28.04 7.07 3.25
N ILE A 107 29.21 7.72 3.19
CA ILE A 107 30.15 7.78 4.32
C ILE A 107 29.57 8.60 5.47
N GLN A 108 28.88 9.72 5.19
CA GLN A 108 28.21 10.52 6.23
C GLN A 108 27.20 9.69 7.02
N ILE A 109 26.40 8.85 6.35
CA ILE A 109 25.44 7.97 7.02
C ILE A 109 26.14 7.07 8.04
N VAL A 110 27.24 6.41 7.65
CA VAL A 110 28.03 5.56 8.55
C VAL A 110 28.58 6.38 9.74
N ILE A 111 29.14 7.56 9.47
CA ILE A 111 29.67 8.44 10.53
C ILE A 111 28.57 8.88 11.51
N PHE A 112 27.38 9.25 11.02
CA PHE A 112 26.27 9.66 11.88
C PHE A 112 25.70 8.49 12.69
N LEU A 113 25.65 7.27 12.13
CA LEU A 113 25.22 6.08 12.88
C LEU A 113 26.19 5.74 14.01
N VAL A 114 27.50 5.94 13.80
CA VAL A 114 28.53 5.64 14.81
C VAL A 114 28.68 6.76 15.83
N ILE A 115 28.83 8.02 15.39
CA ILE A 115 29.20 9.16 16.25
C ILE A 115 27.96 9.94 16.71
N GLY A 116 26.85 9.92 15.97
CA GLY A 116 25.65 10.70 16.28
C GLY A 116 25.05 10.37 17.64
N SER A 117 25.06 9.08 18.02
CA SER A 117 24.57 8.63 19.32
C SER A 117 25.38 9.14 20.51
N PHE A 118 26.66 9.52 20.33
CA PHE A 118 27.46 10.15 21.38
C PHE A 118 27.02 11.58 21.71
N ALA A 119 26.18 12.20 20.87
CA ALA A 119 25.64 13.54 21.12
C ALA A 119 24.59 13.55 22.24
N ASP A 120 23.89 12.44 22.45
CA ASP A 120 22.77 12.29 23.41
C ASP A 120 23.23 11.99 24.85
N PHE A 121 24.46 11.50 25.04
CA PHE A 121 24.95 11.05 26.35
C PHE A 121 25.97 12.02 26.99
N GLY A 122 25.75 12.36 28.26
CA GLY A 122 26.69 13.17 29.04
C GLY A 122 26.92 14.59 28.50
N ASN A 123 28.17 15.08 28.57
CA ASN A 123 28.56 16.46 28.20
C ASN A 123 29.47 16.51 26.96
N TRP A 124 29.39 15.51 26.07
CA TRP A 124 30.37 15.28 25.00
C TRP A 124 30.14 16.10 23.73
N ARG A 125 28.90 16.47 23.41
CA ARG A 125 28.55 17.17 22.15
C ARG A 125 29.43 18.39 21.84
N PRO A 126 29.69 19.34 22.76
CA PRO A 126 30.55 20.49 22.47
C PRO A 126 31.98 20.08 22.07
N ASN A 127 32.52 19.01 22.67
CA ASN A 127 33.85 18.51 22.34
C ASN A 127 33.90 17.91 20.93
N ILE A 128 32.86 17.16 20.55
CA ILE A 128 32.73 16.58 19.21
C ILE A 128 32.67 17.69 18.15
N LEU A 129 31.85 18.73 18.41
CA LEU A 129 31.73 19.88 17.51
C LEU A 129 33.08 20.59 17.31
N ILE A 130 33.85 20.81 18.39
CA ILE A 130 35.19 21.46 18.31
C ILE A 130 36.16 20.63 17.46
N VAL A 131 36.20 19.30 17.65
CA VAL A 131 37.08 18.41 16.88
C VAL A 131 36.71 18.43 15.40
N LEU A 132 35.43 18.26 15.08
CA LEU A 132 34.94 18.27 13.70
C LEU A 132 35.19 19.62 13.01
N SER A 133 34.98 20.74 13.72
CA SER A 133 35.30 22.07 13.22
C SER A 133 36.79 22.23 12.93
N THR A 134 37.65 21.71 13.81
CA THR A 134 39.11 21.76 13.60
C THR A 134 39.53 20.99 12.34
N ILE A 135 38.94 19.82 12.11
CA ILE A 135 39.17 19.02 10.89
C ILE A 135 38.70 19.80 9.65
N ALA A 136 37.51 20.40 9.70
CA ALA A 136 36.97 21.18 8.59
C ALA A 136 37.87 22.39 8.25
N TYR A 137 38.39 23.10 9.26
CA TYR A 137 39.33 24.20 9.05
C TYR A 137 40.62 23.71 8.37
N ALA A 138 41.19 22.60 8.85
CA ALA A 138 42.41 22.02 8.28
C ALA A 138 42.22 21.63 6.80
N LEU A 139 41.08 21.03 6.45
CA LEU A 139 40.73 20.68 5.06
C LEU A 139 40.57 21.92 4.18
N GLY A 140 39.94 22.98 4.72
CA GLY A 140 39.80 24.25 4.05
C GLY A 140 41.15 24.91 3.70
N PHE A 141 42.12 24.87 4.63
CA PHE A 141 43.48 25.32 4.36
C PHE A 141 44.26 24.38 3.43
N ALA A 142 43.96 23.07 3.43
CA ALA A 142 44.63 22.09 2.56
C ALA A 142 44.38 22.35 1.08
N TRP A 143 43.26 23.01 0.71
CA TRP A 143 42.98 23.43 -0.66
C TRP A 143 44.03 24.37 -1.25
N LEU A 144 44.80 25.11 -0.43
CA LEU A 144 45.94 25.91 -0.92
C LEU A 144 46.99 25.05 -1.65
N GLY A 145 47.10 23.76 -1.33
CA GLY A 145 48.02 22.82 -1.96
C GLY A 145 47.53 22.20 -3.28
N VAL A 146 46.27 22.44 -3.67
CA VAL A 146 45.59 21.73 -4.77
C VAL A 146 44.93 22.73 -5.72
N HIS A 147 45.68 23.13 -6.75
CA HIS A 147 45.26 24.14 -7.74
C HIS A 147 45.70 23.84 -9.18
N THR A 148 46.37 22.70 -9.42
CA THR A 148 46.82 22.25 -10.76
C THR A 148 46.02 21.03 -11.22
N ALA A 149 45.67 20.97 -12.51
CA ALA A 149 44.85 19.90 -13.08
C ALA A 149 45.42 18.49 -12.83
N GLU A 150 46.74 18.33 -12.80
CA GLU A 150 47.41 17.06 -12.48
C GLU A 150 47.06 16.49 -11.09
N LYS A 151 46.61 17.33 -10.16
CA LYS A 151 46.24 16.95 -8.80
C LYS A 151 44.73 16.71 -8.63
N TRP A 152 43.99 16.52 -9.73
CA TRP A 152 42.53 16.35 -9.67
C TRP A 152 42.11 15.20 -8.73
N GLN A 153 42.88 14.11 -8.63
CA GLN A 153 42.58 13.01 -7.70
C GLN A 153 42.70 13.44 -6.22
N ILE A 154 43.64 14.32 -5.89
CA ILE A 154 43.75 14.90 -4.54
C ILE A 154 42.57 15.84 -4.31
N GLY A 155 42.16 16.60 -5.33
CA GLY A 155 40.96 17.44 -5.32
C GLY A 155 39.68 16.65 -5.03
N VAL A 156 39.52 15.46 -5.64
CA VAL A 156 38.43 14.52 -5.33
C VAL A 156 38.42 14.16 -3.84
N GLY A 157 39.57 13.77 -3.29
CA GLY A 157 39.68 13.37 -1.89
C GLY A 157 39.37 14.52 -0.92
N LEU A 158 39.94 15.71 -1.17
CA LEU A 158 39.67 16.91 -0.36
C LEU A 158 38.21 17.32 -0.42
N TYR A 159 37.57 17.19 -1.58
CA TYR A 159 36.15 17.47 -1.74
C TYR A 159 35.28 16.52 -0.93
N ILE A 160 35.48 15.20 -1.08
CA ILE A 160 34.70 14.19 -0.37
C ILE A 160 34.82 14.38 1.15
N VAL A 161 36.04 14.44 1.66
CA VAL A 161 36.29 14.56 3.11
C VAL A 161 35.87 15.94 3.63
N GLY A 162 36.08 17.00 2.84
CA GLY A 162 35.65 18.36 3.19
C GLY A 162 34.13 18.48 3.30
N LEU A 163 33.40 17.91 2.35
CA LEU A 163 31.94 17.89 2.35
C LEU A 163 31.38 17.14 3.56
N ILE A 164 31.98 15.99 3.90
CA ILE A 164 31.67 15.24 5.12
C ILE A 164 31.87 16.11 6.36
N ALA A 165 33.07 16.69 6.53
CA ALA A 165 33.41 17.47 7.71
C ALA A 165 32.48 18.67 7.91
N TYR A 166 32.19 19.44 6.86
CA TYR A 166 31.25 20.56 6.91
C TYR A 166 29.85 20.11 7.35
N GLN A 167 29.28 19.10 6.69
CA GLN A 167 27.92 18.66 6.98
C GLN A 167 27.79 18.11 8.41
N THR A 168 28.77 17.37 8.91
CA THR A 168 28.74 16.88 10.30
C THR A 168 28.80 18.02 11.31
N THR A 169 29.61 19.07 11.08
CA THR A 169 29.62 20.24 11.98
C THR A 169 28.29 20.98 12.01
N LEU A 170 27.62 21.13 10.85
CA LEU A 170 26.31 21.75 10.76
C LEU A 170 25.27 20.99 11.58
N THR A 171 25.19 19.66 11.43
CA THR A 171 24.24 18.82 12.17
C THR A 171 24.44 18.92 13.69
N PHE A 172 25.69 18.82 14.18
CA PHE A 172 25.98 18.88 15.62
C PHE A 172 25.73 20.27 16.24
N TRP A 173 25.93 21.34 15.45
CA TRP A 173 25.57 22.68 15.85
C TRP A 173 24.05 22.87 15.90
N THR A 174 23.33 22.47 14.85
CA THR A 174 21.87 22.59 14.76
C THR A 174 21.18 21.82 15.88
N ALA A 175 21.71 20.68 16.32
CA ALA A 175 21.09 19.91 17.39
C ALA A 175 21.04 20.66 18.75
N ALA A 176 21.83 21.73 18.95
CA ALA A 176 21.74 22.59 20.15
C ALA A 176 20.44 23.41 20.23
N PHE A 177 19.80 23.65 19.07
CA PHE A 177 18.68 24.57 18.90
C PHE A 177 17.47 24.30 19.80
N PRO A 178 16.93 23.06 19.90
CA PRO A 178 15.71 22.79 20.68
C PRO A 178 15.93 23.02 22.18
N SER A 179 17.11 22.66 22.68
CA SER A 179 17.50 22.90 24.07
C SER A 179 17.65 24.40 24.36
N LEU A 180 18.23 25.16 23.42
CA LEU A 180 18.43 26.61 23.57
C LEU A 180 17.08 27.37 23.59
N ALA A 181 16.10 26.96 22.78
CA ALA A 181 14.78 27.59 22.71
C ALA A 181 13.98 27.42 24.03
N ARG A 182 13.95 26.21 24.58
CA ARG A 182 13.21 25.87 25.81
C ARG A 182 13.81 26.50 27.06
N ASN A 183 15.15 26.57 27.13
CA ASN A 183 15.87 27.13 28.28
C ASN A 183 15.89 28.68 28.32
N THR A 184 15.05 29.36 27.54
CA THR A 184 14.96 30.83 27.60
C THR A 184 14.11 31.29 28.78
N ALA A 185 14.47 32.44 29.38
CA ALA A 185 13.72 33.01 30.52
C ALA A 185 12.22 33.21 30.23
N LYS A 186 11.86 33.55 28.98
CA LYS A 186 10.46 33.73 28.55
C LYS A 186 9.68 32.41 28.52
N MET A 187 10.31 31.32 28.06
CA MET A 187 9.67 30.01 28.04
C MET A 187 9.52 29.42 29.44
N ARG A 188 10.47 29.73 30.34
CA ARG A 188 10.33 29.38 31.76
C ARG A 188 9.11 30.03 32.39
N GLN A 189 8.95 31.35 32.23
CA GLN A 189 7.77 32.05 32.72
C GLN A 189 6.47 31.45 32.16
N LYS A 190 6.45 31.09 30.87
CA LYS A 190 5.29 30.41 30.26
C LYS A 190 5.06 28.99 30.80
N SER A 191 6.12 28.28 31.16
CA SER A 191 6.02 26.98 31.85
C SER A 191 5.42 27.14 33.25
N ASP A 192 5.84 28.16 33.99
CA ASP A 192 5.32 28.46 35.33
C ASP A 192 3.85 28.94 35.25
N ASP A 193 3.50 29.77 34.26
CA ASP A 193 2.13 30.20 33.96
C ASP A 193 1.22 29.00 33.63
N TYR A 194 1.73 28.01 32.87
CA TYR A 194 0.99 26.79 32.54
C TYR A 194 0.81 25.88 33.76
N ALA A 195 1.88 25.65 34.53
CA ALA A 195 1.85 24.83 35.75
C ALA A 195 0.91 25.40 36.83
N SER A 196 0.75 26.73 36.85
CA SER A 196 -0.18 27.43 37.73
C SER A 196 -1.59 27.61 37.16
N GLY A 197 -1.85 27.12 35.94
CA GLY A 197 -3.16 27.15 35.29
C GLY A 197 -3.57 28.51 34.70
N HIS A 198 -2.66 29.47 34.59
CA HIS A 198 -2.93 30.80 34.01
C HIS A 198 -3.04 30.80 32.48
N ILE A 199 -2.42 29.83 31.81
CA ILE A 199 -2.52 29.64 30.35
C ILE A 199 -2.88 28.19 30.02
N SER A 200 -3.56 28.00 28.89
CA SER A 200 -3.91 26.67 28.37
C SER A 200 -2.70 25.95 27.75
N ARG A 201 -2.82 24.63 27.56
CA ARG A 201 -1.78 23.83 26.88
C ARG A 201 -1.52 24.30 25.45
N GLU A 202 -2.58 24.66 24.72
CA GLU A 202 -2.48 25.20 23.36
C GLU A 202 -1.70 26.52 23.30
N GLU A 203 -1.88 27.41 24.29
CA GLU A 203 -1.15 28.67 24.38
C GLU A 203 0.34 28.47 24.72
N TYR A 204 0.65 27.45 25.54
CA TYR A 204 2.03 27.05 25.82
C TYR A 204 2.71 26.47 24.58
N ASP A 205 2.08 25.50 23.91
CA ASP A 205 2.62 24.83 22.72
C ASP A 205 2.81 25.83 21.55
N PHE A 206 1.89 26.79 21.38
CA PHE A 206 2.04 27.88 20.42
C PHE A 206 3.19 28.83 20.78
N ALA A 207 3.36 29.17 22.06
CA ALA A 207 4.47 30.00 22.52
C ALA A 207 5.83 29.33 22.31
N ASP A 208 5.93 28.01 22.54
CA ASP A 208 7.13 27.21 22.27
C ASP A 208 7.46 27.18 20.77
N THR A 209 6.45 26.90 19.93
CA THR A 209 6.54 26.95 18.46
C THR A 209 7.07 28.28 17.94
N MET A 210 6.50 29.39 18.42
CA MET A 210 6.92 30.73 18.03
C MET A 210 8.32 31.07 18.52
N LYS A 211 8.75 30.53 19.67
CA LYS A 211 10.09 30.77 20.20
C LYS A 211 11.16 30.03 19.41
N ARG A 212 10.89 28.79 19.03
CA ARG A 212 11.72 27.99 18.11
C ARG A 212 11.83 28.68 16.75
N SER A 213 10.69 29.10 16.19
CA SER A 213 10.65 29.86 14.93
C SER A 213 11.48 31.15 14.99
N GLN A 214 11.42 31.88 16.11
CA GLN A 214 12.23 33.09 16.30
C GLN A 214 13.73 32.79 16.23
N LEU A 215 14.20 31.79 16.97
CA LEU A 215 15.63 31.51 17.08
C LEU A 215 16.22 31.03 15.74
N ALA A 216 15.54 30.11 15.05
CA ALA A 216 15.98 29.54 13.78
C ALA A 216 15.99 30.60 12.66
N ASN A 217 14.87 31.31 12.45
CA ASN A 217 14.78 32.32 11.39
C ASN A 217 15.72 33.51 11.65
N THR A 218 15.92 33.91 12.91
CA THR A 218 16.88 34.99 13.24
C THR A 218 18.32 34.56 13.00
N ALA A 219 18.69 33.33 13.39
CA ALA A 219 20.02 32.79 13.10
C ALA A 219 20.31 32.81 11.60
N PHE A 220 19.35 32.34 10.80
CA PHE A 220 19.52 32.25 9.35
C PHE A 220 19.54 33.61 8.66
N TYR A 221 18.71 34.55 9.11
CA TYR A 221 18.75 35.92 8.62
C TYR A 221 20.10 36.61 8.91
N ILE A 222 20.62 36.50 10.15
CA ILE A 222 21.91 37.08 10.54
C ILE A 222 23.06 36.48 9.73
N GLN A 223 23.04 35.16 9.56
CA GLN A 223 24.01 34.45 8.74
C GLN A 223 23.97 34.98 7.29
N SER A 224 22.79 35.07 6.67
CA SER A 224 22.64 35.54 5.28
C SER A 224 23.15 36.97 5.08
N VAL A 225 22.81 37.90 5.98
CA VAL A 225 23.28 39.29 5.90
C VAL A 225 24.80 39.37 6.06
N SER A 226 25.38 38.58 6.97
CA SER A 226 26.82 38.53 7.19
C SER A 226 27.55 37.89 6.01
N GLU A 227 26.96 36.88 5.38
CA GLU A 227 27.49 36.20 4.20
C GLU A 227 27.62 37.15 3.00
N ILE A 228 26.68 38.09 2.80
CA ILE A 228 26.78 39.13 1.76
C ILE A 228 28.03 39.99 1.98
N VAL A 229 28.36 40.33 3.23
CA VAL A 229 29.56 41.10 3.56
C VAL A 229 30.82 40.29 3.27
N ILE A 230 30.83 39.00 3.62
CA ILE A 230 31.95 38.09 3.31
C ILE A 230 32.13 37.98 1.79
N LEU A 231 31.05 37.81 1.03
CA LEU A 231 31.06 37.74 -0.42
C LEU A 231 31.56 39.05 -1.07
N ALA A 232 31.20 40.21 -0.53
CA ALA A 232 31.73 41.49 -1.00
C ALA A 232 33.25 41.59 -0.83
N ILE A 233 33.80 41.09 0.28
CA ILE A 233 35.25 41.01 0.50
C ILE A 233 35.88 40.01 -0.49
N ILE A 234 35.24 38.86 -0.69
CA ILE A 234 35.68 37.84 -1.65
C ILE A 234 35.78 38.41 -3.06
N VAL A 235 34.78 39.15 -3.53
CA VAL A 235 34.83 39.84 -4.83
C VAL A 235 36.05 40.77 -4.92
N GLY A 236 36.36 41.51 -3.85
CA GLY A 236 37.59 42.31 -3.76
C GLY A 236 38.87 41.47 -3.88
N LEU A 237 38.95 40.33 -3.19
CA LEU A 237 40.07 39.39 -3.29
C LEU A 237 40.23 38.84 -4.71
N MET A 238 39.13 38.55 -5.39
CA MET A 238 39.14 38.03 -6.76
C MET A 238 39.71 39.04 -7.77
N PHE A 239 39.37 40.33 -7.62
CA PHE A 239 40.00 41.38 -8.41
C PHE A 239 41.49 41.54 -8.08
N GLY A 240 41.88 41.39 -6.80
CA GLY A 240 43.28 41.44 -6.38
C GLY A 240 44.13 40.29 -6.92
N ILE A 241 43.56 39.10 -7.05
CA ILE A 241 44.22 37.89 -7.60
C ILE A 241 44.15 37.86 -9.13
N ASP A 242 43.25 38.65 -9.72
CA ASP A 242 43.03 38.71 -11.16
C ASP A 242 42.62 37.34 -11.73
N VAL A 243 41.56 36.78 -11.16
CA VAL A 243 41.07 35.42 -11.43
C VAL A 243 40.65 35.18 -12.89
N ASN A 244 40.38 36.24 -13.66
CA ASN A 244 39.96 36.14 -15.07
C ASN A 244 41.15 36.10 -16.05
N ALA A 245 42.39 36.30 -15.60
CA ALA A 245 43.53 36.39 -16.52
C ALA A 245 44.04 35.04 -17.05
N SER A 246 43.76 33.92 -16.38
CA SER A 246 44.04 32.56 -16.87
C SER A 246 43.35 31.50 -16.02
N ASP A 247 43.14 30.30 -16.56
CA ASP A 247 42.58 29.16 -15.82
C ASP A 247 43.40 28.79 -14.58
N ALA A 248 44.73 28.92 -14.67
CA ALA A 248 45.63 28.68 -13.54
C ALA A 248 45.41 29.70 -12.40
N LYS A 249 45.24 30.99 -12.73
CA LYS A 249 44.89 32.02 -11.74
C LYS A 249 43.48 31.83 -11.19
N ASN A 250 42.55 31.34 -11.99
CA ASN A 250 41.19 31.04 -11.54
C ASN A 250 41.18 29.92 -10.48
N ASN A 251 41.88 28.81 -10.73
CA ASN A 251 42.02 27.71 -9.76
C ASN A 251 42.75 28.14 -8.48
N TRP A 252 43.80 28.95 -8.63
CA TRP A 252 44.50 29.54 -7.48
C TRP A 252 43.56 30.46 -6.68
N GLY A 253 42.80 31.30 -7.38
CA GLY A 253 41.77 32.16 -6.79
C GLY A 253 40.80 31.36 -5.93
N LEU A 254 40.17 30.32 -6.48
CA LEU A 254 39.26 29.45 -5.74
C LEU A 254 39.89 28.85 -4.49
N SER A 255 41.15 28.39 -4.56
CA SER A 255 41.87 27.85 -3.41
C SER A 255 42.07 28.89 -2.29
N VAL A 256 42.39 30.13 -2.67
CA VAL A 256 42.51 31.25 -1.72
C VAL A 256 41.15 31.62 -1.12
N LEU A 257 40.07 31.60 -1.91
CA LEU A 257 38.72 31.89 -1.43
C LEU A 257 38.24 30.84 -0.40
N ILE A 258 38.49 29.55 -0.66
CA ILE A 258 38.17 28.46 0.28
C ILE A 258 38.88 28.69 1.61
N ALA A 259 40.19 28.98 1.58
CA ALA A 259 41.00 29.22 2.77
C ALA A 259 40.57 30.49 3.53
N PHE A 260 40.25 31.57 2.82
CA PHE A 260 39.72 32.79 3.42
C PHE A 260 38.40 32.52 4.15
N ALA A 261 37.45 31.86 3.49
CA ALA A 261 36.16 31.51 4.09
C ALA A 261 36.34 30.58 5.32
N SER A 262 37.27 29.61 5.27
CA SER A 262 37.62 28.79 6.44
C SER A 262 38.22 29.60 7.59
N GLY A 263 39.06 30.59 7.27
CA GLY A 263 39.63 31.51 8.27
C GLY A 263 38.55 32.37 8.95
N VAL A 264 37.60 32.88 8.18
CA VAL A 264 36.43 33.59 8.74
C VAL A 264 35.64 32.65 9.65
N TRP A 265 35.36 31.42 9.19
CA TRP A 265 34.63 30.43 9.98
C TRP A 265 35.32 30.12 11.31
N LEU A 266 36.64 29.90 11.30
CA LEU A 266 37.43 29.72 12.53
C LEU A 266 37.20 30.88 13.49
N LEU A 267 37.37 32.13 13.05
CA LEU A 267 37.29 33.30 13.93
C LEU A 267 35.90 33.51 14.55
N VAL A 268 34.84 33.40 13.74
CA VAL A 268 33.47 33.68 14.21
C VAL A 268 32.85 32.51 14.99
N SER A 269 33.45 31.32 14.92
CA SER A 269 33.04 30.14 15.71
C SER A 269 33.52 30.17 17.16
N LEU A 270 34.66 30.83 17.45
CA LEU A 270 35.29 30.83 18.77
C LEU A 270 34.35 31.23 19.92
N PRO A 271 33.51 32.30 19.81
CA PRO A 271 32.60 32.67 20.89
C PRO A 271 31.67 31.54 21.32
N TRP A 272 31.22 30.69 20.38
CA TRP A 272 30.35 29.56 20.68
C TRP A 272 31.05 28.50 21.53
N PHE A 273 32.30 28.17 21.21
CA PHE A 273 33.06 27.17 21.96
C PHE A 273 33.31 27.56 23.42
N PHE A 274 33.36 28.85 23.73
CA PHE A 274 33.57 29.35 25.09
C PHE A 274 32.26 29.66 25.84
N LEU A 275 31.21 30.10 25.15
CA LEU A 275 29.96 30.57 25.77
C LEU A 275 28.85 29.51 25.81
N GLU A 276 28.98 28.42 25.04
CA GLU A 276 28.03 27.32 25.07
C GLU A 276 28.00 26.65 26.45
N LYS A 277 26.83 26.64 27.10
CA LYS A 277 26.66 25.93 28.37
C LYS A 277 26.59 24.44 28.11
N ARG A 278 27.43 23.66 28.82
CA ARG A 278 27.40 22.19 28.83
C ARG A 278 26.17 21.70 29.60
N ARG A 279 25.07 21.51 28.87
CA ARG A 279 23.83 20.93 29.38
C ARG A 279 23.97 19.40 29.34
N PRO A 280 23.76 18.69 30.47
CA PRO A 280 23.89 17.25 30.51
C PRO A 280 22.81 16.59 29.65
N GLY A 281 23.22 15.65 28.79
CA GLY A 281 22.34 14.72 28.08
C GLY A 281 21.87 13.57 28.97
N GLN A 282 21.35 12.50 28.36
CA GLN A 282 20.90 11.30 29.08
C GLN A 282 22.06 10.57 29.78
N ASP A 283 21.75 9.85 30.87
CA ASP A 283 22.69 8.98 31.57
C ASP A 283 22.70 7.59 30.90
N PRO A 284 23.84 7.09 30.38
CA PRO A 284 23.93 5.76 29.76
C PRO A 284 23.79 4.60 30.76
N GLY A 285 23.68 4.85 32.07
CA GLY A 285 23.51 3.82 33.09
C GLY A 285 24.74 2.91 33.20
N SER A 286 24.53 1.59 33.28
CA SER A 286 25.61 0.59 33.40
C SER A 286 26.24 0.17 32.06
N GLN A 287 25.74 0.68 30.93
CA GLN A 287 26.19 0.29 29.60
C GLN A 287 27.39 1.13 29.13
N ASN A 288 28.26 0.52 28.31
CA ASN A 288 29.28 1.28 27.57
C ASN A 288 28.58 2.21 26.57
N ILE A 289 29.02 3.46 26.48
CA ILE A 289 28.43 4.52 25.63
C ILE A 289 28.26 4.08 24.16
N VAL A 290 29.20 3.29 23.63
CA VAL A 290 29.10 2.74 22.26
C VAL A 290 27.90 1.80 22.11
N MET A 291 27.71 0.90 23.09
CA MET A 291 26.58 -0.03 23.11
C MET A 291 25.27 0.69 23.42
N ALA A 292 25.29 1.68 24.33
CA ALA A 292 24.13 2.51 24.64
C ALA A 292 23.67 3.26 23.38
N GLY A 293 24.59 3.80 22.59
CA GLY A 293 24.29 4.47 21.34
C GLY A 293 23.69 3.57 20.25
N LEU A 294 24.24 2.38 20.04
CA LEU A 294 23.68 1.40 19.09
C LEU A 294 22.33 0.85 19.56
N SER A 295 22.20 0.56 20.86
CA SER A 295 20.94 0.10 21.48
C SER A 295 19.86 1.17 21.38
N GLN A 296 20.20 2.43 21.62
CA GLN A 296 19.27 3.54 21.53
C GLN A 296 18.87 3.85 20.09
N LEU A 297 19.78 3.69 19.11
CA LEU A 297 19.44 3.77 17.69
C LEU A 297 18.46 2.65 17.30
N TYR A 298 18.75 1.40 17.66
CA TYR A 298 17.86 0.25 17.42
C TYR A 298 16.48 0.50 18.04
N TYR A 299 16.46 0.94 19.29
CA TYR A 299 15.26 1.28 20.02
C TYR A 299 14.46 2.40 19.33
N THR A 300 15.14 3.44 18.86
CA THR A 300 14.50 4.59 18.21
C THR A 300 13.96 4.24 16.84
N VAL A 301 14.69 3.47 16.04
CA VAL A 301 14.18 2.94 14.77
C VAL A 301 12.91 2.14 15.05
N HIS A 302 12.89 1.34 16.11
CA HIS A 302 11.72 0.56 16.49
C HIS A 302 10.55 1.40 17.06
N GLN A 303 10.85 2.48 17.78
CA GLN A 303 9.86 3.38 18.40
C GLN A 303 9.33 4.46 17.46
N VAL A 304 10.09 4.86 16.43
CA VAL A 304 9.63 5.78 15.39
C VAL A 304 8.41 5.20 14.65
N TRP A 305 8.30 3.87 14.52
CA TRP A 305 7.09 3.21 14.03
C TRP A 305 5.84 3.41 14.91
N LYS A 306 6.03 3.69 16.21
CA LYS A 306 4.95 4.03 17.14
C LYS A 306 4.61 5.53 17.11
N LEU A 307 5.57 6.38 16.73
CA LEU A 307 5.40 7.83 16.60
C LEU A 307 4.96 8.20 15.17
N LYS A 308 3.72 7.86 14.84
CA LYS A 308 3.13 8.05 13.49
C LYS A 308 3.37 9.46 12.92
N GLN A 309 3.27 10.50 13.74
CA GLN A 309 3.50 11.89 13.31
C GLN A 309 4.96 12.14 12.90
N SER A 310 5.92 11.66 13.70
CA SER A 310 7.35 11.78 13.41
C SER A 310 7.73 10.93 12.18
N LEU A 311 7.16 9.72 12.03
CA LEU A 311 7.41 8.87 10.85
C LEU A 311 6.84 9.48 9.57
N ILE A 312 5.60 9.98 9.57
CA ILE A 312 4.99 10.65 8.41
C ILE A 312 5.79 11.90 8.02
N TYR A 313 6.20 12.70 9.02
CA TYR A 313 7.06 13.84 8.79
C TYR A 313 8.40 13.42 8.18
N LEU A 314 9.04 12.38 8.70
CA LEU A 314 10.34 11.89 8.21
C LEU A 314 10.23 11.35 6.78
N VAL A 315 9.16 10.63 6.43
CA VAL A 315 8.90 10.16 5.05
C VAL A 315 8.61 11.33 4.11
N GLY A 316 7.77 12.28 4.54
CA GLY A 316 7.48 13.48 3.75
C GLY A 316 8.72 14.36 3.54
N TYR A 317 9.52 14.53 4.58
CA TYR A 317 10.80 15.24 4.53
C TYR A 317 11.83 14.50 3.68
N PHE A 318 11.87 13.16 3.73
CA PHE A 318 12.73 12.34 2.89
C PHE A 318 12.45 12.61 1.41
N LEU A 319 11.20 12.46 0.97
CA LEU A 319 10.85 12.59 -0.44
C LEU A 319 10.97 14.05 -0.92
N LEU A 320 10.43 15.02 -0.18
CA LEU A 320 10.51 16.43 -0.58
C LEU A 320 11.96 16.96 -0.51
N GLY A 321 12.74 16.46 0.44
CA GLY A 321 14.16 16.74 0.55
C GLY A 321 14.98 16.11 -0.58
N ASP A 322 14.69 14.86 -0.98
CA ASP A 322 15.34 14.23 -2.15
C ASP A 322 15.08 15.07 -3.40
N SER A 323 13.81 15.43 -3.64
CA SER A 323 13.47 16.22 -4.82
C SER A 323 14.18 17.57 -4.82
N LEU A 324 14.10 18.32 -3.73
CA LEU A 324 14.75 19.63 -3.64
C LEU A 324 16.25 19.53 -3.91
N ASN A 325 16.95 18.60 -3.23
CA ASN A 325 18.39 18.46 -3.37
C ASN A 325 18.77 18.03 -4.80
N THR A 326 17.98 17.15 -5.41
CA THR A 326 18.21 16.70 -6.77
C THR A 326 17.92 17.79 -7.80
N THR A 327 16.82 18.53 -7.65
CA THR A 327 16.48 19.71 -8.45
C THR A 327 17.60 20.74 -8.42
N VAL A 328 18.11 21.09 -7.23
CA VAL A 328 19.23 22.03 -7.11
C VAL A 328 20.49 21.49 -7.79
N THR A 329 20.76 20.18 -7.67
CA THR A 329 21.91 19.55 -8.31
C THR A 329 21.81 19.56 -9.83
N VAL A 330 20.64 19.25 -10.40
CA VAL A 330 20.37 19.28 -11.84
C VAL A 330 20.47 20.72 -12.36
N ILE A 331 19.82 21.69 -11.70
CA ILE A 331 19.90 23.11 -12.07
C ILE A 331 21.34 23.61 -11.98
N SER A 332 22.09 23.25 -10.93
CA SER A 332 23.50 23.65 -10.80
C SER A 332 24.35 23.09 -11.92
N THR A 333 24.09 21.86 -12.38
CA THR A 333 24.80 21.25 -13.50
C THR A 333 24.50 21.99 -14.80
N LEU A 334 23.23 22.31 -15.06
CA LEU A 334 22.80 23.12 -16.21
C LEU A 334 23.38 24.54 -16.15
N GLN A 335 23.32 25.21 -14.99
CA GLN A 335 23.91 26.51 -14.75
C GLN A 335 25.40 26.50 -15.07
N ASN A 336 26.14 25.48 -14.62
CA ASN A 336 27.57 25.38 -14.87
C ASN A 336 27.89 25.22 -16.36
N SER A 337 27.08 24.46 -17.10
CA SER A 337 27.21 24.33 -18.56
C SER A 337 26.99 25.66 -19.31
N LEU A 338 26.09 26.53 -18.80
CA LEU A 338 25.75 27.82 -19.43
C LEU A 338 26.69 28.97 -19.05
N VAL A 339 27.22 28.95 -17.81
CA VAL A 339 28.03 30.04 -17.24
C VAL A 339 29.54 29.75 -17.36
N ALA A 340 29.91 28.57 -17.87
CA ALA A 340 31.28 28.18 -18.20
C ALA A 340 32.30 28.41 -17.07
N TYR A 341 31.91 28.12 -15.83
CA TYR A 341 32.80 28.14 -14.65
C TYR A 341 33.51 29.47 -14.35
N ASN A 342 32.98 30.60 -14.81
CA ASN A 342 33.53 31.90 -14.42
C ASN A 342 33.27 32.13 -12.92
N THR A 343 34.32 32.04 -12.10
CA THR A 343 34.22 32.18 -10.65
C THR A 343 33.61 33.52 -10.23
N LEU A 344 33.92 34.60 -10.95
CA LEU A 344 33.37 35.93 -10.65
C LEU A 344 31.86 35.98 -10.92
N GLN A 345 31.41 35.41 -12.04
CA GLN A 345 29.99 35.35 -12.38
C GLN A 345 29.21 34.43 -11.44
N LEU A 346 29.76 33.26 -11.09
CA LEU A 346 29.18 32.36 -10.08
C LEU A 346 29.07 33.05 -8.71
N THR A 347 30.07 33.84 -8.33
CA THR A 347 30.04 34.62 -7.08
C THR A 347 28.95 35.70 -7.11
N TYR A 348 28.73 36.37 -8.24
CA TYR A 348 27.63 37.33 -8.37
C TYR A 348 26.25 36.68 -8.32
N LEU A 349 26.08 35.53 -8.97
CA LEU A 349 24.87 34.72 -8.87
C LEU A 349 24.58 34.33 -7.42
N LEU A 350 25.62 33.91 -6.69
CA LEU A 350 25.52 33.60 -5.27
C LEU A 350 25.12 34.82 -4.43
N ILE A 351 25.69 36.01 -4.69
CA ILE A 351 25.28 37.26 -4.00
C ILE A 351 23.79 37.54 -4.21
N VAL A 352 23.27 37.37 -5.42
CA VAL A 352 21.84 37.54 -5.70
C VAL A 352 21.02 36.53 -4.92
N GLY A 353 21.43 35.26 -4.91
CA GLY A 353 20.77 34.20 -4.15
C GLY A 353 20.74 34.47 -2.65
N ILE A 354 21.86 34.86 -2.04
CA ILE A 354 21.95 35.14 -0.60
C ILE A 354 21.22 36.43 -0.22
N ALA A 355 21.23 37.46 -1.07
CA ALA A 355 20.43 38.66 -0.85
C ALA A 355 18.92 38.34 -0.88
N ALA A 356 18.48 37.56 -1.86
CA ALA A 356 17.12 37.06 -1.94
C ALA A 356 16.76 36.16 -0.75
N GLN A 357 17.68 35.31 -0.29
CA GLN A 357 17.54 34.49 0.91
C GLN A 357 17.29 35.33 2.16
N ALA A 358 18.07 36.39 2.38
CA ALA A 358 17.87 37.28 3.53
C ALA A 358 16.46 37.90 3.51
N VAL A 359 16.01 38.34 2.34
CA VAL A 359 14.65 38.89 2.15
C VAL A 359 13.58 37.82 2.36
N GLY A 360 13.75 36.63 1.78
CA GLY A 360 12.81 35.50 1.86
C GLY A 360 12.61 35.04 3.31
N ILE A 361 13.69 34.76 4.04
CA ILE A 361 13.63 34.35 5.46
C ILE A 361 12.92 35.40 6.30
N TYR A 362 13.26 36.69 6.12
CA TYR A 362 12.62 37.77 6.85
C TYR A 362 11.13 37.89 6.50
N ALA A 363 10.77 37.80 5.22
CA ALA A 363 9.38 37.90 4.76
C ALA A 363 8.54 36.74 5.31
N PHE A 364 9.01 35.51 5.21
CA PHE A 364 8.33 34.33 5.77
C PHE A 364 8.14 34.47 7.28
N TRP A 365 9.18 34.89 8.00
CA TRP A 365 9.10 35.11 9.44
C TRP A 365 8.11 36.23 9.81
N ALA A 366 8.14 37.35 9.09
CA ALA A 366 7.23 38.47 9.29
C ALA A 366 5.77 38.08 9.01
N ILE A 367 5.51 37.30 7.96
CA ILE A 367 4.19 36.75 7.64
C ILE A 367 3.72 35.80 8.74
N GLN A 368 4.57 34.87 9.19
CA GLN A 368 4.25 33.94 10.27
C GLN A 368 3.84 34.69 11.55
N GLN A 369 4.59 35.72 11.93
CA GLN A 369 4.27 36.57 13.08
C GLN A 369 2.98 37.38 12.89
N ARG A 370 2.84 38.04 11.72
CA ARG A 370 1.74 38.98 11.44
C ARG A 370 0.38 38.31 11.44
N TYR A 371 0.33 37.08 10.94
CA TYR A 371 -0.88 36.28 10.78
C TYR A 371 -0.99 35.13 11.79
N LYS A 372 -0.02 34.98 12.71
CA LYS A 372 0.04 33.90 13.72
C LYS A 372 -0.11 32.51 13.09
N LEU A 373 0.58 32.28 11.98
CA LEU A 373 0.52 31.01 11.25
C LEU A 373 1.39 29.96 11.94
N GLY A 374 0.92 28.71 11.96
CA GLY A 374 1.73 27.57 12.42
C GLY A 374 2.88 27.25 11.45
N THR A 375 3.92 26.61 11.96
CA THR A 375 5.11 26.18 11.19
C THR A 375 4.74 25.34 9.98
N LYS A 376 3.75 24.44 10.13
CA LYS A 376 3.22 23.60 9.04
C LYS A 376 2.68 24.39 7.86
N THR A 377 1.95 25.49 8.10
CA THR A 377 1.41 26.34 7.03
C THR A 377 2.54 26.99 6.24
N MET A 378 3.57 27.45 6.93
CA MET A 378 4.75 28.04 6.30
C MET A 378 5.51 27.00 5.48
N PHE A 379 5.67 25.79 6.00
CA PHE A 379 6.30 24.67 5.29
C PHE A 379 5.56 24.31 3.99
N ASN A 380 4.22 24.27 4.02
CA ASN A 380 3.43 24.02 2.81
C ASN A 380 3.58 25.13 1.77
N ALA A 381 3.69 26.39 2.19
CA ALA A 381 3.94 27.50 1.27
C ALA A 381 5.32 27.37 0.56
N ILE A 382 6.32 26.84 1.26
CA ILE A 382 7.65 26.55 0.69
C ILE A 382 7.55 25.39 -0.30
N ALA A 383 6.82 24.33 0.03
CA ALA A 383 6.63 23.17 -0.86
C ALA A 383 6.04 23.57 -2.23
N ILE A 384 5.10 24.53 -2.25
CA ILE A 384 4.57 25.10 -3.50
C ILE A 384 5.70 25.77 -4.32
N GLY A 385 6.61 26.49 -3.67
CA GLY A 385 7.77 27.07 -4.33
C GLY A 385 8.67 26.03 -5.00
N ILE A 386 8.85 24.86 -4.37
CA ILE A 386 9.64 23.74 -4.92
C ILE A 386 8.93 23.14 -6.15
N VAL A 387 7.61 22.90 -6.09
CA VAL A 387 6.83 22.38 -7.24
C VAL A 387 6.89 23.34 -8.43
N LEU A 388 6.79 24.65 -8.19
CA LEU A 388 6.90 25.66 -9.25
C LEU A 388 8.29 25.66 -9.89
N LEU A 389 9.35 25.41 -9.11
CA LEU A 389 10.71 25.31 -9.60
C LEU A 389 10.90 24.07 -10.49
N ASP A 390 10.37 22.91 -10.09
CA ASP A 390 10.42 21.69 -10.90
C ASP A 390 9.61 21.84 -12.19
N GLY A 391 8.44 22.47 -12.10
CA GLY A 391 7.61 22.81 -13.25
C GLY A 391 8.32 23.73 -14.24
N TRP A 392 9.09 24.71 -13.76
CA TRP A 392 9.92 25.56 -14.62
C TRP A 392 10.96 24.71 -15.37
N GLY A 393 11.72 23.86 -14.69
CA GLY A 393 12.70 22.99 -15.34
C GLY A 393 12.06 22.01 -16.34
N MET A 394 10.89 21.47 -16.01
CA MET A 394 10.14 20.56 -16.87
C MET A 394 9.72 21.20 -18.20
N ILE A 395 9.40 22.51 -18.21
CA ILE A 395 9.07 23.22 -19.46
C ILE A 395 10.21 23.14 -20.48
N GLY A 396 11.46 23.10 -20.02
CA GLY A 396 12.67 22.98 -20.86
C GLY A 396 12.81 21.68 -21.63
N ILE A 397 11.93 20.72 -21.40
CA ILE A 397 11.87 19.48 -22.17
C ILE A 397 11.20 19.71 -23.54
N TRP A 398 10.23 20.63 -23.60
CA TRP A 398 9.44 20.87 -24.82
C TRP A 398 9.88 22.12 -25.60
N THR A 399 10.80 22.92 -25.05
CA THR A 399 11.25 24.16 -25.69
C THR A 399 12.66 24.56 -25.24
N ASP A 400 13.46 25.08 -26.17
CA ASP A 400 14.79 25.64 -25.88
C ASP A 400 14.72 27.12 -25.45
N LYS A 401 13.53 27.73 -25.51
CA LYS A 401 13.33 29.15 -25.14
C LYS A 401 13.22 29.40 -23.64
N PHE A 402 12.91 28.35 -22.87
CA PHE A 402 12.60 28.45 -21.45
C PHE A 402 12.78 27.07 -20.79
N GLY A 403 13.25 27.02 -19.55
CA GLY A 403 13.56 25.79 -18.80
C GLY A 403 15.05 25.56 -18.60
N PHE A 404 15.76 26.60 -18.14
CA PHE A 404 17.20 26.61 -17.85
C PHE A 404 18.11 26.43 -19.06
N HIS A 405 17.69 26.95 -20.22
CA HIS A 405 18.51 26.99 -21.44
C HIS A 405 19.22 28.33 -21.63
N ASN A 406 18.79 29.37 -20.90
CA ASN A 406 19.32 30.73 -21.06
C ASN A 406 19.96 31.27 -19.78
N VAL A 407 21.02 32.08 -19.93
CA VAL A 407 21.74 32.68 -18.79
C VAL A 407 20.84 33.55 -17.91
N TRP A 408 19.87 34.27 -18.48
CA TRP A 408 18.96 35.12 -17.70
C TRP A 408 18.08 34.30 -16.74
N GLU A 409 17.73 33.06 -17.11
CA GLU A 409 16.95 32.15 -16.27
C GLU A 409 17.71 31.78 -15.00
N VAL A 410 19.03 31.61 -15.10
CA VAL A 410 19.91 31.33 -13.96
C VAL A 410 19.88 32.48 -12.94
N TRP A 411 19.89 33.74 -13.39
CA TRP A 411 19.78 34.90 -12.49
C TRP A 411 18.42 34.97 -11.79
N VAL A 412 17.34 34.73 -12.54
CA VAL A 412 15.97 34.70 -11.98
C VAL A 412 15.82 33.53 -11.01
N TYR A 413 16.44 32.39 -11.30
CA TYR A 413 16.47 31.24 -10.41
C TYR A 413 17.15 31.54 -9.08
N GLN A 414 18.31 32.20 -9.08
CA GLN A 414 18.97 32.58 -7.82
C GLN A 414 18.04 33.43 -6.93
N ALA A 415 17.34 34.40 -7.53
CA ALA A 415 16.37 35.21 -6.81
C ALA A 415 15.16 34.39 -6.31
N PHE A 416 14.60 33.54 -7.16
CA PHE A 416 13.45 32.69 -6.80
C PHE A 416 13.81 31.70 -5.69
N TYR A 417 14.95 31.02 -5.82
CA TYR A 417 15.46 30.06 -4.87
C TYR A 417 15.66 30.71 -3.49
N GLY A 418 16.31 31.87 -3.45
CA GLY A 418 16.47 32.64 -2.21
C GLY A 418 15.14 33.06 -1.58
N LEU A 419 14.20 33.59 -2.36
CA LEU A 419 12.94 34.13 -1.84
C LEU A 419 11.98 33.04 -1.33
N PHE A 420 11.85 31.93 -2.08
CA PHE A 420 10.75 30.98 -1.88
C PHE A 420 11.20 29.59 -1.43
N VAL A 421 12.46 29.20 -1.70
CA VAL A 421 12.94 27.85 -1.45
C VAL A 421 13.86 27.79 -0.23
N CYS A 422 14.82 28.73 -0.08
CA CYS A 422 15.72 28.76 1.08
C CYS A 422 15.03 28.73 2.45
N PRO A 423 13.83 29.32 2.66
CA PRO A 423 13.09 29.14 3.91
C PRO A 423 12.87 27.68 4.34
N TRP A 424 12.94 26.73 3.41
CA TRP A 424 12.96 25.29 3.67
C TRP A 424 13.92 24.90 4.80
N TYR A 425 15.16 25.40 4.77
CA TYR A 425 16.20 24.97 5.70
C TYR A 425 15.90 25.38 7.15
N SER A 426 15.17 26.47 7.36
CA SER A 426 14.74 26.89 8.71
C SER A 426 13.43 26.20 9.12
N TYR A 427 12.41 26.21 8.26
CA TYR A 427 11.09 25.67 8.61
C TYR A 427 11.06 24.15 8.73
N SER A 428 11.90 23.43 7.98
CA SER A 428 12.10 21.99 8.21
C SER A 428 12.67 21.71 9.60
N GLN A 429 13.73 22.42 10.00
CA GLN A 429 14.35 22.29 11.33
C GLN A 429 13.38 22.64 12.48
N ILE A 430 12.55 23.67 12.30
CA ILE A 430 11.52 24.03 13.29
C ILE A 430 10.51 22.89 13.40
N MET A 431 10.02 22.35 12.27
CA MET A 431 8.97 21.34 12.26
C MET A 431 9.42 19.99 12.85
N ILE A 432 10.65 19.53 12.57
CA ILE A 432 11.18 18.32 13.24
C ILE A 432 11.27 18.53 14.74
N SER A 433 11.67 19.74 15.19
CA SER A 433 11.78 20.03 16.61
C SER A 433 10.43 19.87 17.32
N GLU A 434 9.33 20.28 16.69
CA GLU A 434 7.98 20.22 17.25
C GLU A 434 7.50 18.78 17.47
N VAL A 435 7.90 17.86 16.58
CA VAL A 435 7.52 16.43 16.65
C VAL A 435 8.56 15.56 17.39
N THR A 436 9.58 16.18 17.98
CA THR A 436 10.64 15.48 18.70
C THR A 436 10.28 15.31 20.18
N PRO A 437 10.23 14.07 20.71
CA PRO A 437 9.96 13.80 22.12
C PRO A 437 10.99 14.46 23.05
N GLN A 438 10.53 14.88 24.23
CA GLN A 438 11.40 15.51 25.22
C GLN A 438 12.43 14.52 25.77
N GLY A 439 13.69 14.96 25.86
CA GLY A 439 14.83 14.17 26.30
C GLY A 439 15.53 13.38 25.20
N TYR A 440 14.95 13.28 24.01
CA TYR A 440 15.50 12.51 22.87
C TYR A 440 15.84 13.42 21.68
N GLU A 441 16.18 14.69 21.94
CA GLU A 441 16.27 15.69 20.89
C GLU A 441 17.44 15.46 19.92
N PHE A 442 18.59 15.00 20.41
CA PHE A 442 19.75 14.83 19.55
C PHE A 442 19.60 13.59 18.67
N LEU A 443 19.02 12.53 19.20
CA LEU A 443 18.68 11.31 18.47
C LEU A 443 17.68 11.55 17.33
N PHE A 444 16.58 12.26 17.58
CA PHE A 444 15.59 12.57 16.53
C PHE A 444 16.13 13.56 15.50
N PHE A 445 16.97 14.52 15.91
CA PHE A 445 17.66 15.40 14.95
C PHE A 445 18.75 14.67 14.15
N SER A 446 19.42 13.69 14.75
CA SER A 446 20.39 12.84 14.07
C SER A 446 19.69 11.92 13.06
N LEU A 447 18.57 11.31 13.45
CA LEU A 447 17.72 10.53 12.54
C LEU A 447 17.17 11.41 11.41
N PHE A 448 16.70 12.61 11.72
CA PHE A 448 16.26 13.59 10.74
C PHE A 448 17.38 13.98 9.77
N SER A 449 18.58 14.21 10.28
CA SER A 449 19.76 14.48 9.47
C SER A 449 20.11 13.27 8.60
N ILE A 450 20.11 12.05 9.15
CA ILE A 450 20.35 10.82 8.38
C ILE A 450 19.30 10.70 7.26
N VAL A 451 18.02 10.84 7.57
CA VAL A 451 16.92 10.78 6.60
C VAL A 451 17.09 11.83 5.49
N GLY A 452 17.42 13.08 5.85
CA GLY A 452 17.69 14.14 4.87
C GLY A 452 18.97 13.94 4.04
N LYS A 453 19.95 13.18 4.53
CA LYS A 453 21.16 12.84 3.77
C LYS A 453 20.97 11.58 2.91
N THR A 454 20.26 10.57 3.42
CA THR A 454 19.89 9.36 2.67
C THR A 454 18.99 9.71 1.49
N SER A 455 18.10 10.70 1.65
CA SER A 455 17.28 11.17 0.54
C SER A 455 18.16 11.69 -0.60
N SER A 456 19.19 12.47 -0.30
CA SER A 456 20.09 13.13 -1.26
C SER A 456 20.98 12.21 -2.13
N PHE A 457 20.82 10.88 -2.04
CA PHE A 457 21.58 9.90 -2.82
C PHE A 457 20.77 9.28 -3.96
N ILE A 458 19.46 9.09 -3.79
CA ILE A 458 18.61 8.37 -4.75
C ILE A 458 18.34 9.25 -5.98
N GLY A 459 17.81 10.45 -5.76
CA GLY A 459 17.42 11.34 -6.85
C GLY A 459 18.55 11.68 -7.81
N PRO A 460 19.78 12.01 -7.37
CA PRO A 460 20.89 12.30 -8.29
C PRO A 460 21.35 11.08 -9.09
N LEU A 461 21.33 9.86 -8.51
CA LEU A 461 21.66 8.63 -9.24
C LEU A 461 20.61 8.31 -10.30
N VAL A 462 19.33 8.44 -9.95
CA VAL A 462 18.21 8.23 -10.89
C VAL A 462 18.24 9.28 -11.99
N SER A 463 18.47 10.55 -11.62
CA SER A 463 18.58 11.67 -12.58
C SER A 463 19.77 11.51 -13.52
N SER A 464 20.93 11.05 -13.02
CA SER A 464 22.08 10.69 -13.86
C SER A 464 21.73 9.59 -14.85
N ALA A 465 21.10 8.51 -14.36
CA ALA A 465 20.70 7.40 -15.22
C ALA A 465 19.66 7.82 -16.28
N ILE A 466 18.76 8.75 -15.95
CA ILE A 466 17.80 9.34 -16.90
C ILE A 466 18.54 10.15 -17.97
N ILE A 467 19.50 11.00 -17.59
CA ILE A 467 20.31 11.76 -18.55
C ILE A 467 21.05 10.80 -19.48
N ASP A 468 21.71 9.79 -18.92
CA ASP A 468 22.52 8.81 -19.67
C ASP A 468 21.68 7.93 -20.61
N ALA A 469 20.43 7.63 -20.23
CA ALA A 469 19.51 6.79 -21.01
C ALA A 469 18.67 7.57 -22.03
N THR A 470 18.70 8.91 -22.03
CA THR A 470 17.83 9.74 -22.87
C THR A 470 18.39 9.85 -24.30
N PRO A 471 17.66 9.36 -25.33
CA PRO A 471 18.15 9.36 -26.71
C PRO A 471 18.34 10.75 -27.33
N SER A 472 17.66 11.77 -26.81
CA SER A 472 17.75 13.15 -27.30
C SER A 472 18.92 13.96 -26.72
N GLY A 473 19.63 13.44 -25.71
CA GLY A 473 20.69 14.17 -25.00
C GLY A 473 20.21 15.40 -24.22
N ASN A 474 18.90 15.57 -24.02
CA ASN A 474 18.34 16.73 -23.32
C ASN A 474 18.53 16.59 -21.80
N ALA A 475 19.40 17.42 -21.23
CA ALA A 475 19.76 17.43 -19.81
C ALA A 475 18.64 17.93 -18.88
N SER A 476 17.52 18.44 -19.40
CA SER A 476 16.32 18.83 -18.64
C SER A 476 15.33 17.66 -18.43
N THR A 477 15.55 16.49 -19.04
CA THR A 477 14.68 15.31 -18.87
C THR A 477 14.48 14.80 -17.42
N PRO A 478 15.44 14.95 -16.48
CA PRO A 478 15.21 14.58 -15.08
C PRO A 478 14.06 15.32 -14.42
N PHE A 479 13.65 16.49 -14.93
CA PHE A 479 12.55 17.26 -14.34
C PHE A 479 11.19 16.55 -14.43
N TYR A 480 10.98 15.56 -15.30
CA TYR A 480 9.77 14.71 -15.23
C TYR A 480 9.71 13.88 -13.95
N PHE A 481 10.85 13.27 -13.59
CA PHE A 481 10.98 12.49 -12.37
C PHE A 481 10.82 13.40 -11.14
N LEU A 482 11.48 14.56 -11.15
CA LEU A 482 11.46 15.52 -10.03
C LEU A 482 10.07 16.13 -9.83
N PHE A 483 9.39 16.52 -10.91
CA PHE A 483 8.02 17.04 -10.84
C PHE A 483 7.03 15.98 -10.34
N GLY A 484 7.15 14.73 -10.78
CA GLY A 484 6.33 13.63 -10.25
C GLY A 484 6.59 13.35 -8.77
N LEU A 485 7.86 13.45 -8.36
CA LEU A 485 8.27 13.25 -6.96
C LEU A 485 7.79 14.42 -6.07
N THR A 486 7.74 15.65 -6.58
CA THR A 486 7.17 16.79 -5.83
C THR A 486 5.67 16.95 -5.92
N GLU A 487 4.96 16.53 -6.96
CA GLU A 487 3.49 16.62 -7.00
C GLU A 487 2.80 15.58 -6.12
N SER A 488 3.38 14.39 -6.01
CA SER A 488 2.82 13.31 -5.21
C SER A 488 2.77 13.64 -3.70
N LEU A 489 3.52 14.64 -3.22
CA LEU A 489 3.75 14.89 -1.80
C LEU A 489 2.91 15.99 -1.11
N PRO A 490 2.71 17.18 -1.68
CA PRO A 490 1.82 18.20 -1.14
C PRO A 490 0.40 17.67 -1.04
N PHE A 491 0.00 16.78 -1.95
CA PHE A 491 -1.28 16.08 -1.88
C PHE A 491 -1.34 15.16 -0.65
N THR A 492 -0.29 14.37 -0.36
CA THR A 492 -0.21 13.51 0.83
C THR A 492 -0.10 14.33 2.13
N ILE A 493 0.73 15.37 2.19
CA ILE A 493 0.93 16.19 3.40
C ILE A 493 -0.28 17.12 3.67
N MET A 494 -0.98 17.61 2.61
CA MET A 494 -2.24 18.36 2.74
C MET A 494 -3.43 17.46 3.08
N THR A 495 -3.58 16.27 2.50
CA THR A 495 -4.69 15.36 2.87
C THR A 495 -4.51 14.79 4.28
N LEU A 496 -3.27 14.58 4.74
CA LEU A 496 -2.96 14.26 6.14
C LEU A 496 -3.02 15.46 7.10
N SER A 497 -3.30 16.68 6.59
CA SER A 497 -3.43 17.88 7.44
C SER A 497 -4.83 18.14 7.99
N SER A 498 -5.88 17.53 7.41
CA SER A 498 -7.22 17.52 8.00
C SER A 498 -7.28 16.68 9.28
N LEU A 499 -6.41 15.67 9.40
CA LEU A 499 -6.22 14.83 10.60
C LEU A 499 -5.49 15.52 11.77
N LEU A 500 -5.01 16.76 11.57
CA LEU A 500 -4.18 17.49 12.56
C LEU A 500 -4.81 18.82 13.04
N ARG A 501 -6.13 19.02 12.89
CA ARG A 501 -6.83 20.16 13.51
C ARG A 501 -7.51 19.76 14.82
N ILE A 502 -6.90 20.12 15.95
CA ILE A 502 -7.65 20.42 17.17
C ILE A 502 -8.06 21.89 17.06
N THR A 503 -9.34 22.14 16.83
CA THR A 503 -9.95 23.44 17.11
C THR A 503 -11.21 23.20 17.93
N PRO A 504 -11.29 23.67 19.19
CA PRO A 504 -12.54 23.63 19.93
C PRO A 504 -13.42 24.79 19.44
N ARG A 505 -14.51 24.47 18.73
CA ARG A 505 -15.59 25.44 18.53
C ARG A 505 -16.38 25.55 19.83
N LEU A 506 -16.11 26.61 20.57
CA LEU A 506 -17.04 27.20 21.54
C LEU A 506 -18.29 27.65 20.78
N THR A 507 -19.43 27.03 21.04
CA THR A 507 -20.75 27.65 20.85
C THR A 507 -21.56 27.53 22.13
N PRO A 508 -22.41 28.53 22.44
CA PRO A 508 -22.93 28.75 23.77
C PRO A 508 -24.09 27.79 24.06
N THR A 509 -24.03 27.12 25.20
CA THR A 509 -25.15 26.41 25.81
C THR A 509 -26.29 27.37 26.12
N ALA A 510 -27.35 27.33 25.30
CA ALA A 510 -28.66 27.82 25.69
C ALA A 510 -29.32 26.74 26.56
N ALA A 511 -29.54 27.07 27.83
CA ALA A 511 -30.23 26.23 28.80
C ALA A 511 -31.65 25.88 28.31
N ARG A 512 -31.94 24.59 28.19
CA ARG A 512 -33.32 24.10 28.05
C ARG A 512 -33.61 23.10 29.16
N ARG A 513 -34.39 23.56 30.13
CA ARG A 513 -35.01 22.78 31.20
C ARG A 513 -35.77 21.59 30.59
N THR A 514 -35.45 20.37 31.05
CA THR A 514 -36.34 19.22 30.97
C THR A 514 -36.43 18.58 32.36
N THR A 515 -37.68 18.40 32.78
CA THR A 515 -38.15 17.98 34.09
C THR A 515 -37.79 16.52 34.36
N ARG A 516 -37.18 16.26 35.53
CA ARG A 516 -37.06 14.91 36.11
C ARG A 516 -38.45 14.34 36.39
N ALA A 517 -38.78 13.22 35.79
CA ALA A 517 -39.73 12.27 36.35
C ALA A 517 -38.94 11.08 36.90
N VAL A 518 -39.02 10.89 38.21
CA VAL A 518 -38.52 9.71 38.91
C VAL A 518 -39.58 8.63 38.77
N SER A 519 -39.21 7.48 38.21
CA SER A 519 -40.00 6.26 38.31
C SER A 519 -39.07 5.11 38.71
N SER A 520 -39.57 4.34 39.66
CA SER A 520 -38.94 3.32 40.48
C SER A 520 -38.40 2.12 39.71
N ALA A 521 -37.22 1.67 40.15
CA ALA A 521 -36.56 0.45 39.72
C ALA A 521 -37.44 -0.80 39.85
N THR A 522 -37.44 -1.60 38.80
CA THR A 522 -37.61 -3.06 38.88
C THR A 522 -36.33 -3.68 38.32
N ASN A 523 -35.68 -4.51 39.14
CA ASN A 523 -34.45 -5.22 38.79
C ASN A 523 -34.78 -6.31 37.77
N THR A 524 -34.48 -6.04 36.50
CA THR A 524 -34.31 -7.05 35.44
C THR A 524 -32.88 -6.91 34.94
N PRO A 525 -32.17 -7.99 34.56
CA PRO A 525 -30.80 -7.89 34.05
C PRO A 525 -30.80 -6.92 32.88
N ASN A 526 -29.98 -5.88 32.96
CA ASN A 526 -29.96 -4.77 32.03
C ASN A 526 -29.31 -5.20 30.70
N THR A 527 -30.02 -5.95 29.86
CA THR A 527 -29.62 -6.20 28.46
C THR A 527 -29.71 -4.87 27.72
N LYS A 528 -28.58 -4.35 27.26
CA LYS A 528 -28.52 -3.09 26.52
C LYS A 528 -28.95 -3.41 25.09
N THR A 529 -30.19 -3.05 24.73
CA THR A 529 -30.71 -3.24 23.37
C THR A 529 -29.95 -2.38 22.37
N LEU A 530 -29.65 -2.94 21.20
CA LEU A 530 -28.99 -2.22 20.10
C LEU A 530 -30.03 -1.64 19.15
N ASP A 531 -30.21 -0.32 19.19
CA ASP A 531 -31.13 0.42 18.32
C ASP A 531 -30.45 0.87 17.01
N SER A 532 -29.10 0.87 16.96
CA SER A 532 -28.37 1.25 15.76
C SER A 532 -26.99 0.62 15.62
N ILE A 533 -26.72 0.12 14.41
CA ILE A 533 -25.49 -0.55 14.01
C ILE A 533 -24.92 0.13 12.76
N LEU A 534 -23.59 0.32 12.74
CA LEU A 534 -22.84 0.63 11.52
C LEU A 534 -22.22 -0.64 10.95
N ILE A 535 -22.32 -0.84 9.64
CA ILE A 535 -21.70 -1.97 8.95
C ILE A 535 -20.39 -1.50 8.31
N ALA A 536 -19.27 -2.00 8.83
CA ALA A 536 -17.92 -1.65 8.37
C ALA A 536 -17.46 -2.56 7.23
N ASN A 537 -18.31 -2.71 6.19
CA ASN A 537 -18.05 -3.59 5.04
C ASN A 537 -18.84 -3.14 3.80
N ARG A 538 -18.75 -3.91 2.70
CA ARG A 538 -19.37 -3.65 1.40
C ARG A 538 -20.03 -4.89 0.79
N GLY A 539 -20.65 -4.74 -0.36
CA GLY A 539 -21.12 -5.85 -1.19
C GLY A 539 -22.20 -6.69 -0.51
N GLU A 540 -22.25 -7.99 -0.83
CA GLU A 540 -23.30 -8.90 -0.35
C GLU A 540 -23.36 -8.95 1.18
N ILE A 541 -22.23 -9.01 1.88
CA ILE A 541 -22.22 -9.13 3.34
C ILE A 541 -22.80 -7.91 4.04
N ALA A 542 -22.62 -6.73 3.47
CA ALA A 542 -23.25 -5.53 4.02
C ALA A 542 -24.77 -5.57 3.88
N LEU A 543 -25.28 -6.14 2.78
CA LEU A 543 -26.72 -6.37 2.60
C LEU A 543 -27.23 -7.50 3.50
N ARG A 544 -26.48 -8.60 3.63
CA ARG A 544 -26.80 -9.75 4.50
C ARG A 544 -26.96 -9.31 5.95
N VAL A 545 -26.02 -8.52 6.46
CA VAL A 545 -26.09 -7.98 7.83
C VAL A 545 -27.19 -6.93 7.95
N GLY A 546 -27.29 -6.04 6.96
CA GLY A 546 -28.30 -4.99 6.93
C GLY A 546 -29.72 -5.53 6.95
N ARG A 547 -30.00 -6.63 6.23
CA ARG A 547 -31.31 -7.29 6.21
C ARG A 547 -31.71 -7.81 7.59
N THR A 548 -30.85 -8.60 8.25
CA THR A 548 -31.14 -9.11 9.60
C THR A 548 -31.33 -8.00 10.62
N ALA A 549 -30.49 -6.95 10.57
CA ALA A 549 -30.65 -5.81 11.48
C ALA A 549 -31.97 -5.05 11.22
N ALA A 550 -32.31 -4.81 9.96
CA ALA A 550 -33.54 -4.13 9.57
C ALA A 550 -34.81 -4.93 9.94
N ASP A 551 -34.80 -6.26 9.77
CA ASP A 551 -35.91 -7.15 10.16
C ASP A 551 -36.17 -7.13 11.67
N ARG A 552 -35.18 -6.70 12.46
CA ARG A 552 -35.26 -6.50 13.92
C ARG A 552 -35.58 -5.06 14.32
N GLY A 553 -35.78 -4.16 13.36
CA GLY A 553 -36.06 -2.74 13.60
C GLY A 553 -34.83 -1.92 14.02
N ILE A 554 -33.62 -2.45 13.83
CA ILE A 554 -32.36 -1.77 14.17
C ILE A 554 -31.99 -0.82 13.02
N ARG A 555 -31.65 0.43 13.35
CA ARG A 555 -31.21 1.41 12.35
C ARG A 555 -29.82 1.05 11.81
N VAL A 556 -29.74 0.78 10.51
CA VAL A 556 -28.51 0.38 9.81
C VAL A 556 -27.83 1.59 9.16
N THR A 557 -26.54 1.77 9.45
CA THR A 557 -25.66 2.71 8.76
C THR A 557 -24.68 1.95 7.86
N THR A 558 -24.60 2.28 6.58
CA THR A 558 -23.68 1.62 5.62
C THR A 558 -22.56 2.55 5.18
N LEU A 559 -21.46 1.96 4.72
CA LEU A 559 -20.28 2.68 4.25
C LEU A 559 -19.98 2.36 2.79
N TYR A 560 -19.57 3.37 2.03
CA TYR A 560 -19.17 3.21 0.63
C TYR A 560 -17.94 4.04 0.30
N THR A 561 -17.26 3.70 -0.79
CA THR A 561 -16.15 4.47 -1.38
C THR A 561 -16.60 5.08 -2.70
N ASP A 562 -15.81 5.95 -3.31
CA ASP A 562 -16.19 6.61 -4.58
C ASP A 562 -16.59 5.60 -5.68
N PRO A 563 -15.87 4.47 -5.90
CA PRO A 563 -16.31 3.44 -6.85
C PRO A 563 -17.58 2.69 -6.43
N ASP A 564 -17.87 2.61 -5.13
CA ASP A 564 -19.08 1.95 -4.61
C ASP A 564 -20.28 2.89 -4.47
N SER A 565 -20.19 4.14 -4.95
CA SER A 565 -21.25 5.15 -4.80
C SER A 565 -22.61 4.74 -5.41
N ARG A 566 -22.60 3.75 -6.31
CA ARG A 566 -23.80 3.14 -6.91
C ARG A 566 -24.01 1.67 -6.52
N ALA A 567 -23.18 1.13 -5.64
CA ALA A 567 -23.29 -0.26 -5.21
C ALA A 567 -24.56 -0.48 -4.36
N GLN A 568 -25.10 -1.70 -4.41
CA GLN A 568 -26.37 -2.04 -3.77
C GLN A 568 -26.38 -1.77 -2.25
N HIS A 569 -25.27 -2.01 -1.54
CA HIS A 569 -25.18 -1.73 -0.10
C HIS A 569 -25.14 -0.22 0.23
N ALA A 570 -24.66 0.61 -0.69
CA ALA A 570 -24.69 2.07 -0.54
C ALA A 570 -26.14 2.58 -0.68
N LEU A 571 -26.94 1.94 -1.54
CA LEU A 571 -28.33 2.30 -1.80
C LEU A 571 -29.31 1.69 -0.78
N SER A 572 -28.90 0.65 -0.04
CA SER A 572 -29.80 -0.10 0.86
C SER A 572 -30.23 0.64 2.13
N SER A 573 -29.55 1.73 2.49
CA SER A 573 -29.87 2.52 3.68
C SER A 573 -29.84 4.02 3.37
N PRO A 574 -30.78 4.81 3.90
CA PRO A 574 -30.69 6.27 3.84
C PRO A 574 -29.52 6.83 4.68
N PHE A 575 -28.94 6.02 5.57
CA PHE A 575 -27.77 6.37 6.38
C PHE A 575 -26.51 5.75 5.75
N ALA A 576 -26.09 6.28 4.60
CA ALA A 576 -24.91 5.80 3.87
C ALA A 576 -23.83 6.89 3.81
N PHE A 577 -22.59 6.54 4.17
CA PHE A 577 -21.48 7.50 4.25
C PHE A 577 -20.32 7.16 3.32
N ASN A 578 -19.86 8.16 2.57
CA ASN A 578 -18.72 8.04 1.68
C ASN A 578 -17.39 8.14 2.47
N LEU A 579 -16.55 7.12 2.31
CA LEU A 579 -15.20 7.02 2.84
C LEU A 579 -14.14 7.60 1.87
N GLY A 580 -14.51 7.97 0.64
CA GLY A 580 -13.62 8.48 -0.39
C GLY A 580 -12.89 7.35 -1.12
N SER A 581 -11.56 7.29 -1.01
CA SER A 581 -10.73 6.35 -1.76
C SER A 581 -10.98 4.87 -1.41
N VAL A 582 -10.65 3.98 -2.35
CA VAL A 582 -10.77 2.50 -2.26
C VAL A 582 -10.22 1.90 -0.96
N SER A 583 -9.09 2.39 -0.46
CA SER A 583 -8.44 1.85 0.74
C SER A 583 -9.16 2.20 2.05
N ALA A 584 -10.16 3.09 2.03
CA ALA A 584 -10.72 3.68 3.23
C ALA A 584 -11.62 2.73 4.04
N TYR A 585 -12.00 1.56 3.50
CA TYR A 585 -12.59 0.49 4.30
C TYR A 585 -11.64 -0.06 5.38
N LEU A 586 -10.34 0.21 5.29
CA LEU A 586 -9.33 -0.13 6.29
C LEU A 586 -9.04 1.02 7.27
N ASP A 587 -9.69 2.18 7.10
CA ASP A 587 -9.53 3.34 7.98
C ASP A 587 -10.43 3.23 9.21
N GLY A 588 -10.00 2.42 10.18
CA GLY A 588 -10.77 2.18 11.39
C GLY A 588 -11.06 3.43 12.23
N ASP A 589 -10.16 4.42 12.22
CA ASP A 589 -10.34 5.66 12.98
C ASP A 589 -11.49 6.49 12.39
N ARG A 590 -11.54 6.63 11.06
CA ARG A 590 -12.64 7.30 10.37
C ARG A 590 -13.97 6.57 10.55
N ILE A 591 -13.96 5.23 10.51
CA ILE A 591 -15.18 4.43 10.72
C ILE A 591 -15.75 4.65 12.12
N ILE A 592 -14.88 4.68 13.13
CA ILE A 592 -15.28 4.98 14.52
C ILE A 592 -15.78 6.41 14.66
N GLU A 593 -15.15 7.39 13.98
CA GLU A 593 -15.61 8.78 13.97
C GLU A 593 -17.04 8.90 13.41
N ILE A 594 -17.30 8.24 12.27
CA ILE A 594 -18.64 8.21 11.66
C ILE A 594 -19.64 7.54 12.62
N ALA A 595 -19.29 6.38 13.18
CA ALA A 595 -20.14 5.68 14.14
C ALA A 595 -20.53 6.58 15.34
N LYS A 596 -19.56 7.31 15.91
CA LYS A 596 -19.82 8.25 17.01
C LYS A 596 -20.72 9.41 16.59
N LYS A 597 -20.40 10.03 15.46
CA LYS A 597 -21.14 11.20 14.95
C LYS A 597 -22.60 10.86 14.67
N GLU A 598 -22.83 9.67 14.11
CA GLU A 598 -24.17 9.19 13.76
C GLU A 598 -24.86 8.45 14.90
N GLY A 599 -24.27 8.41 16.10
CA GLY A 599 -24.86 7.77 17.27
C GLY A 599 -25.09 6.27 17.11
N CYS A 600 -24.24 5.59 16.34
CA CYS A 600 -24.27 4.13 16.23
C CYS A 600 -23.75 3.53 17.54
N GLN A 601 -24.47 2.53 18.06
CA GLN A 601 -24.14 1.89 19.33
C GLN A 601 -23.18 0.71 19.15
N ALA A 602 -23.16 0.13 17.96
CA ALA A 602 -22.30 -0.98 17.60
C ALA A 602 -21.78 -0.91 16.17
N ILE A 603 -20.70 -1.62 15.89
CA ILE A 603 -20.12 -1.83 14.56
C ILE A 603 -20.11 -3.32 14.26
N HIS A 604 -20.72 -3.71 13.14
CA HIS A 604 -20.58 -5.04 12.57
C HIS A 604 -19.52 -5.04 11.48
N PRO A 605 -18.42 -5.78 11.61
CA PRO A 605 -17.33 -5.74 10.63
C PRO A 605 -17.58 -6.65 9.41
N GLY A 606 -18.53 -7.59 9.49
CA GLY A 606 -18.70 -8.61 8.45
C GLY A 606 -17.50 -9.56 8.44
N TYR A 607 -16.93 -9.79 7.27
CA TYR A 607 -15.71 -10.57 7.07
C TYR A 607 -14.68 -9.82 6.21
N GLY A 608 -13.40 -10.17 6.30
CA GLY A 608 -12.33 -9.40 5.68
C GLY A 608 -12.23 -7.97 6.27
N PHE A 609 -11.48 -7.09 5.59
CA PHE A 609 -11.20 -5.71 6.04
C PHE A 609 -10.72 -5.63 7.50
N LEU A 610 -11.56 -5.10 8.41
CA LEU A 610 -11.23 -4.84 9.80
C LEU A 610 -11.80 -5.90 10.78
N SER A 611 -12.43 -6.96 10.26
CA SER A 611 -13.07 -8.00 11.10
C SER A 611 -12.12 -8.77 12.02
N GLU A 612 -10.88 -8.96 11.58
CA GLU A 612 -9.83 -9.67 12.35
C GLU A 612 -8.71 -8.72 12.80
N ASN A 613 -9.00 -7.41 12.83
CA ASN A 613 -8.05 -6.41 13.29
C ASN A 613 -8.25 -6.13 14.78
N SER A 614 -7.41 -6.72 15.62
CA SER A 614 -7.50 -6.56 17.08
C SER A 614 -7.42 -5.09 17.53
N ALA A 615 -6.57 -4.29 16.88
CA ALA A 615 -6.42 -2.88 17.20
C ALA A 615 -7.71 -2.09 16.92
N PHE A 616 -8.45 -2.44 15.86
CA PHE A 616 -9.75 -1.84 15.56
C PHE A 616 -10.82 -2.27 16.56
N ALA A 617 -10.90 -3.56 16.90
CA ALA A 617 -11.82 -4.07 17.91
C ALA A 617 -11.58 -3.40 19.28
N ARG A 618 -10.31 -3.29 19.70
CA ARG A 618 -9.90 -2.57 20.93
C ARG A 618 -10.34 -1.11 20.90
N LYS A 619 -10.08 -0.40 19.80
CA LYS A 619 -10.49 1.00 19.64
C LYS A 619 -12.00 1.19 19.67
N CYS A 620 -12.78 0.24 19.13
CA CYS A 620 -14.24 0.27 19.26
C CYS A 620 -14.66 0.21 20.73
N THR A 621 -14.08 -0.72 21.50
CA THR A 621 -14.32 -0.85 22.95
C THR A 621 -13.95 0.43 23.72
N GLU A 622 -12.74 0.97 23.48
CA GLU A 622 -12.27 2.23 24.08
C GLU A 622 -13.17 3.43 23.70
N ALA A 623 -13.75 3.40 22.50
CA ALA A 623 -14.70 4.37 22.01
C ALA A 623 -16.12 4.25 22.60
N GLY A 624 -16.39 3.20 23.39
CA GLY A 624 -17.73 2.90 23.93
C GLY A 624 -18.70 2.34 22.89
N ILE A 625 -18.20 1.87 21.75
CA ILE A 625 -18.97 1.24 20.67
C ILE A 625 -18.80 -0.27 20.78
N VAL A 626 -19.92 -1.01 20.73
CA VAL A 626 -19.88 -2.47 20.77
C VAL A 626 -19.33 -3.00 19.45
N PHE A 627 -18.22 -3.71 19.50
CA PHE A 627 -17.73 -4.49 18.35
C PHE A 627 -18.52 -5.79 18.27
N ILE A 628 -19.28 -6.01 17.19
CA ILE A 628 -20.07 -7.23 17.02
C ILE A 628 -19.16 -8.32 16.44
N GLY A 629 -18.45 -8.99 17.34
CA GLY A 629 -17.45 -10.01 17.04
C GLY A 629 -16.73 -10.43 18.33
N PRO A 630 -15.67 -11.25 18.22
CA PRO A 630 -14.89 -11.67 19.39
C PRO A 630 -14.16 -10.49 20.04
N PRO A 631 -13.78 -10.62 21.33
CA PRO A 631 -12.98 -9.62 22.01
C PRO A 631 -11.60 -9.50 21.35
N TYR A 632 -11.01 -8.30 21.39
CA TYR A 632 -9.73 -8.02 20.75
C TYR A 632 -8.60 -8.95 21.23
N THR A 633 -8.66 -9.44 22.47
CA THR A 633 -7.69 -10.40 23.02
C THR A 633 -7.75 -11.75 22.32
N ALA A 634 -8.94 -12.28 22.05
CA ALA A 634 -9.11 -13.53 21.31
C ALA A 634 -8.62 -13.40 19.85
N ILE A 635 -8.82 -12.23 19.25
CA ILE A 635 -8.28 -11.90 17.91
C ILE A 635 -6.73 -11.88 17.95
N GLU A 636 -6.12 -11.28 18.97
CA GLU A 636 -4.64 -11.30 19.12
C GLU A 636 -4.09 -12.69 19.40
N ASP A 637 -4.76 -13.48 20.24
CA ASP A 637 -4.35 -14.84 20.60
C ASP A 637 -4.29 -15.76 19.37
N MET A 638 -5.27 -15.63 18.47
CA MET A 638 -5.38 -16.45 17.26
C MET A 638 -4.63 -15.88 16.05
N GLY A 639 -4.22 -14.61 16.08
CA GLY A 639 -3.47 -13.97 14.98
C GLY A 639 -2.00 -14.42 14.86
N ASP A 640 -1.42 -15.03 15.90
CA ASP A 640 -0.06 -15.57 15.90
C ASP A 640 -0.09 -17.10 15.83
N LYS A 641 0.55 -17.69 14.82
CA LYS A 641 0.55 -19.16 14.58
C LYS A 641 1.23 -19.97 15.67
N SER A 642 2.28 -19.43 16.29
CA SER A 642 2.97 -20.13 17.39
C SER A 642 2.10 -20.10 18.64
N ARG A 643 1.63 -18.89 19.00
CA ARG A 643 0.78 -18.67 20.18
C ARG A 643 -0.52 -19.47 20.10
N SER A 644 -1.19 -19.43 18.95
CA SER A 644 -2.44 -20.18 18.74
C SER A 644 -2.24 -21.68 18.94
N LYS A 645 -1.17 -22.26 18.40
CA LYS A 645 -0.84 -23.68 18.58
C LYS A 645 -0.53 -24.06 20.02
N GLU A 646 0.20 -23.21 20.75
CA GLU A 646 0.46 -23.42 22.19
C GLU A 646 -0.85 -23.46 22.98
N ILE A 647 -1.76 -22.52 22.74
CA ILE A 647 -3.08 -22.46 23.38
C ILE A 647 -3.91 -23.70 23.01
N MET A 648 -3.95 -24.07 21.73
CA MET A 648 -4.72 -25.22 21.25
C MET A 648 -4.19 -26.54 21.82
N THR A 649 -2.87 -26.71 21.88
CA THR A 649 -2.25 -27.90 22.48
C THR A 649 -2.58 -27.97 23.97
N ALA A 650 -2.48 -26.85 24.70
CA ALA A 650 -2.86 -26.78 26.11
C ALA A 650 -4.36 -27.05 26.35
N ALA A 651 -5.21 -26.69 25.38
CA ALA A 651 -6.65 -26.98 25.38
C ALA A 651 -7.00 -28.42 24.94
N GLY A 652 -6.00 -29.25 24.61
CA GLY A 652 -6.20 -30.62 24.16
C GLY A 652 -6.80 -30.74 22.76
N VAL A 653 -6.64 -29.71 21.93
CA VAL A 653 -7.01 -29.70 20.51
C VAL A 653 -5.82 -30.26 19.71
N PRO A 654 -6.01 -31.29 18.87
CA PRO A 654 -4.90 -31.89 18.13
C PRO A 654 -4.35 -30.88 17.11
N CYS A 655 -3.05 -30.60 17.15
CA CYS A 655 -2.35 -29.80 16.14
C CYS A 655 -1.52 -30.70 15.21
N VAL A 656 -1.26 -30.23 13.99
CA VAL A 656 -0.44 -30.98 13.03
C VAL A 656 0.93 -31.27 13.65
N PRO A 657 1.38 -32.54 13.67
CA PRO A 657 2.70 -32.88 14.19
C PRO A 657 3.79 -32.07 13.49
N GLY A 658 4.62 -31.40 14.26
CA GLY A 658 5.61 -30.49 13.70
C GLY A 658 6.53 -29.88 14.73
N TYR A 659 7.59 -29.26 14.24
CA TYR A 659 8.50 -28.45 15.03
C TYR A 659 8.14 -26.97 14.90
N HIS A 660 7.96 -26.33 16.06
CA HIS A 660 7.53 -24.94 16.21
C HIS A 660 8.43 -24.11 17.15
N GLY A 661 9.61 -24.64 17.48
CA GLY A 661 10.50 -24.00 18.44
C GLY A 661 11.30 -22.82 17.85
N GLN A 662 11.97 -22.11 18.75
CA GLN A 662 12.77 -20.92 18.44
C GLN A 662 14.14 -21.24 17.80
N ASN A 663 14.60 -22.50 17.83
CA ASN A 663 15.83 -22.88 17.15
C ASN A 663 15.58 -23.00 15.65
N GLN A 664 16.23 -22.15 14.86
CA GLN A 664 16.02 -21.97 13.42
C GLN A 664 17.24 -22.38 12.58
N ASP A 665 18.20 -23.08 13.21
CA ASP A 665 19.37 -23.65 12.55
C ASP A 665 18.95 -24.65 11.44
N PRO A 666 19.43 -24.50 10.18
CA PRO A 666 19.00 -25.37 9.07
C PRO A 666 19.26 -26.86 9.27
N ALA A 667 20.35 -27.24 9.94
CA ALA A 667 20.66 -28.65 10.20
C ALA A 667 19.74 -29.22 11.29
N PHE A 668 19.43 -28.42 12.30
CA PHE A 668 18.44 -28.78 13.31
C PHE A 668 17.03 -28.93 12.72
N LEU A 669 16.61 -28.03 11.83
CA LEU A 669 15.32 -28.13 11.14
C LEU A 669 15.23 -29.38 10.26
N GLU A 670 16.34 -29.80 9.64
CA GLU A 670 16.42 -31.05 8.88
C GLU A 670 16.31 -32.28 9.80
N GLU A 671 16.95 -32.26 10.98
CA GLU A 671 16.79 -33.32 11.99
C GLU A 671 15.34 -33.43 12.46
N GLN A 672 14.66 -32.30 12.66
CA GLN A 672 13.23 -32.29 13.00
C GLN A 672 12.37 -32.86 11.86
N ALA A 673 12.69 -32.53 10.59
CA ALA A 673 12.02 -33.10 9.43
C ALA A 673 12.20 -34.64 9.35
N ASP A 674 13.40 -35.14 9.64
CA ASP A 674 13.69 -36.58 9.72
C ASP A 674 12.82 -37.27 10.80
N GLN A 675 12.63 -36.62 11.96
CA GLN A 675 11.80 -37.15 13.05
C GLN A 675 10.31 -37.17 12.68
N ILE A 676 9.81 -36.12 12.02
CA ILE A 676 8.41 -36.00 11.55
C ILE A 676 8.12 -36.98 10.39
N LYS A 677 9.17 -37.33 9.63
CA LYS A 677 9.16 -38.15 8.40
C LYS A 677 8.50 -37.47 7.21
N TYR A 678 9.21 -37.48 6.09
CA TYR A 678 8.77 -36.95 4.80
C TYR A 678 7.49 -37.63 4.26
N PRO A 679 6.67 -36.92 3.46
CA PRO A 679 6.80 -35.51 3.09
C PRO A 679 6.52 -34.57 4.28
N VAL A 680 7.23 -33.43 4.31
CA VAL A 680 7.04 -32.36 5.30
C VAL A 680 6.74 -31.03 4.61
N LEU A 681 6.02 -30.17 5.31
CA LEU A 681 5.63 -28.84 4.89
C LEU A 681 6.39 -27.80 5.71
N ILE A 682 7.19 -26.99 5.04
CA ILE A 682 7.90 -25.86 5.63
C ILE A 682 7.01 -24.64 5.48
N LYS A 683 6.70 -23.93 6.58
CA LYS A 683 5.82 -22.74 6.57
C LYS A 683 6.49 -21.57 7.28
N ALA A 684 6.39 -20.38 6.72
CA ALA A 684 6.74 -19.15 7.43
C ALA A 684 5.87 -18.95 8.70
N ILE A 685 6.49 -18.50 9.80
CA ILE A 685 5.78 -18.19 11.06
C ILE A 685 4.83 -17.02 10.85
N LYS A 686 5.30 -15.96 10.18
CA LYS A 686 4.49 -14.80 9.80
C LYS A 686 3.96 -14.98 8.39
N GLY A 687 2.67 -14.67 8.19
CA GLY A 687 2.01 -14.67 6.89
C GLY A 687 0.77 -15.56 6.79
N GLY A 688 -0.17 -15.18 5.93
CA GLY A 688 -1.39 -15.92 5.58
C GLY A 688 -1.50 -16.14 4.06
N GLY A 689 -2.46 -16.97 3.61
CA GLY A 689 -2.73 -17.16 2.18
C GLY A 689 -1.70 -18.00 1.41
N GLY A 690 -0.94 -18.86 2.09
CA GLY A 690 -0.04 -19.83 1.48
C GLY A 690 1.32 -19.33 0.99
N LYS A 691 1.63 -18.03 1.17
CA LYS A 691 2.95 -17.45 0.89
C LYS A 691 4.00 -17.98 1.87
N GLY A 692 5.18 -18.34 1.36
CA GLY A 692 6.28 -18.90 2.14
C GLY A 692 6.08 -20.36 2.58
N MET A 693 5.25 -21.12 1.87
CA MET A 693 5.08 -22.57 2.08
C MET A 693 5.86 -23.38 1.05
N ARG A 694 6.57 -24.44 1.48
CA ARG A 694 7.27 -25.38 0.60
C ARG A 694 7.09 -26.82 1.05
N ILE A 695 6.83 -27.71 0.10
CA ILE A 695 6.75 -29.14 0.35
C ILE A 695 8.14 -29.72 0.09
N ALA A 696 8.71 -30.38 1.08
CA ALA A 696 9.88 -31.22 0.90
C ALA A 696 9.41 -32.68 0.88
N SER A 697 9.54 -33.35 -0.27
CA SER A 697 9.11 -34.74 -0.45
C SER A 697 10.15 -35.73 0.05
N SER A 698 11.41 -35.30 0.17
CA SER A 698 12.52 -36.12 0.64
C SER A 698 13.59 -35.28 1.35
N LYS A 699 14.49 -35.96 2.07
CA LYS A 699 15.65 -35.35 2.71
C LYS A 699 16.54 -34.58 1.74
N ALA A 700 16.76 -35.13 0.55
CA ALA A 700 17.61 -34.51 -0.47
C ALA A 700 17.08 -33.14 -0.96
N GLU A 701 15.76 -32.94 -0.93
CA GLU A 701 15.12 -31.71 -1.36
C GLU A 701 14.96 -30.69 -0.23
N PHE A 702 15.07 -31.13 1.03
CA PHE A 702 14.71 -30.31 2.19
C PHE A 702 15.47 -28.99 2.26
N GLN A 703 16.78 -29.00 2.06
CA GLN A 703 17.60 -27.79 2.15
C GLN A 703 17.22 -26.74 1.09
N ALA A 704 17.01 -27.18 -0.16
CA ALA A 704 16.59 -26.27 -1.23
C ALA A 704 15.20 -25.66 -0.96
N GLN A 705 14.27 -26.47 -0.44
CA GLN A 705 12.93 -26.00 -0.08
C GLN A 705 12.95 -25.09 1.15
N LEU A 706 13.81 -25.34 2.13
CA LEU A 706 14.01 -24.50 3.30
C LEU A 706 14.56 -23.13 2.91
N GLU A 707 15.62 -23.06 2.10
CA GLU A 707 16.18 -21.79 1.61
C GLU A 707 15.15 -20.98 0.81
N SER A 708 14.36 -21.66 -0.03
CA SER A 708 13.29 -21.02 -0.80
C SER A 708 12.20 -20.45 0.11
N ALA A 709 11.75 -21.23 1.11
CA ALA A 709 10.75 -20.79 2.08
C ALA A 709 11.25 -19.59 2.92
N LYS A 710 12.48 -19.66 3.43
CA LYS A 710 13.11 -18.57 4.21
C LYS A 710 13.30 -17.30 3.39
N SER A 711 13.74 -17.43 2.14
CA SER A 711 13.92 -16.28 1.24
C SER A 711 12.58 -15.60 0.93
N GLU A 712 11.54 -16.37 0.65
CA GLU A 712 10.20 -15.83 0.42
C GLU A 712 9.62 -15.20 1.69
N ALA A 713 9.83 -15.82 2.86
CA ALA A 713 9.39 -15.29 4.14
C ALA A 713 10.10 -13.96 4.49
N MET A 714 11.41 -13.88 4.29
CA MET A 714 12.20 -12.67 4.47
C MET A 714 11.73 -11.54 3.53
N ASN A 715 11.51 -11.85 2.25
CA ASN A 715 11.06 -10.86 1.26
C ASN A 715 9.62 -10.39 1.51
N SER A 716 8.75 -11.27 2.02
CA SER A 716 7.32 -10.98 2.18
C SER A 716 6.97 -10.39 3.54
N PHE A 717 7.68 -10.81 4.60
CA PHE A 717 7.28 -10.55 6.00
C PHE A 717 8.42 -10.00 6.86
N GLY A 718 9.65 -9.88 6.32
CA GLY A 718 10.82 -9.42 7.06
C GLY A 718 11.22 -10.35 8.21
N ASP A 719 10.84 -11.63 8.14
CA ASP A 719 11.09 -12.67 9.13
C ASP A 719 11.33 -14.00 8.40
N ASP A 720 12.50 -14.61 8.60
CA ASP A 720 12.90 -15.87 7.97
C ASP A 720 12.64 -17.09 8.86
N ASN A 721 11.97 -16.92 10.00
CA ASN A 721 11.63 -18.04 10.86
C ASN A 721 10.53 -18.91 10.23
N VAL A 722 10.72 -20.22 10.32
CA VAL A 722 9.82 -21.22 9.75
C VAL A 722 9.39 -22.27 10.77
N LEU A 723 8.29 -22.94 10.47
CA LEU A 723 7.77 -24.14 11.10
C LEU A 723 7.97 -25.32 10.14
N VAL A 724 8.26 -26.51 10.68
CA VAL A 724 8.32 -27.76 9.89
C VAL A 724 7.20 -28.66 10.36
N GLU A 725 6.25 -28.98 9.49
CA GLU A 725 5.04 -29.73 9.81
C GLU A 725 4.94 -30.99 8.96
N LYS A 726 4.19 -31.97 9.45
CA LYS A 726 3.80 -33.10 8.61
C LYS A 726 2.97 -32.59 7.42
N TYR A 727 3.34 -33.00 6.20
CA TYR A 727 2.51 -32.75 5.03
C TYR A 727 1.45 -33.85 4.90
N ILE A 728 0.18 -33.45 4.84
CA ILE A 728 -0.96 -34.34 4.62
C ILE A 728 -1.18 -34.48 3.11
N THR A 729 -1.20 -35.71 2.61
CA THR A 729 -1.19 -36.04 1.17
C THR A 729 -2.56 -35.93 0.50
N THR A 730 -3.61 -36.42 1.18
CA THR A 730 -5.00 -36.34 0.72
C THR A 730 -5.85 -35.53 1.72
N PRO A 731 -5.57 -34.22 1.86
CA PRO A 731 -6.22 -33.39 2.87
C PRO A 731 -7.62 -32.93 2.47
N ARG A 732 -8.56 -33.02 3.42
CA ARG A 732 -9.84 -32.31 3.39
C ARG A 732 -9.80 -31.10 4.31
N HIS A 733 -10.31 -29.98 3.82
CA HIS A 733 -10.49 -28.77 4.63
C HIS A 733 -11.86 -28.85 5.29
N ILE A 734 -11.90 -29.23 6.57
CA ILE A 734 -13.14 -29.31 7.35
C ILE A 734 -13.10 -28.25 8.43
N GLU A 735 -14.15 -27.45 8.55
CA GLU A 735 -14.22 -26.38 9.52
C GLU A 735 -15.49 -26.48 10.37
N VAL A 736 -15.43 -26.02 11.61
CA VAL A 736 -16.57 -26.07 12.53
C VAL A 736 -17.02 -24.66 12.87
N GLN A 737 -18.31 -24.38 12.66
CA GLN A 737 -18.92 -23.16 13.14
C GLN A 737 -19.06 -23.23 14.66
N VAL A 738 -18.45 -22.29 15.37
CA VAL A 738 -18.64 -22.13 16.81
C VAL A 738 -19.35 -20.82 17.11
N PHE A 739 -20.10 -20.83 18.21
CA PHE A 739 -20.69 -19.65 18.81
C PHE A 739 -20.40 -19.65 20.30
N ALA A 740 -20.01 -18.50 20.85
CA ALA A 740 -19.78 -18.34 22.29
C ALA A 740 -20.43 -17.06 22.81
N ASP A 741 -20.83 -17.05 24.08
CA ASP A 741 -21.42 -15.88 24.74
C ASP A 741 -20.61 -15.41 25.95
N LYS A 742 -20.99 -14.24 26.49
CA LYS A 742 -20.36 -13.61 27.66
C LYS A 742 -20.59 -14.37 28.98
N HIS A 743 -21.37 -15.45 28.94
CA HIS A 743 -21.74 -16.25 30.11
C HIS A 743 -20.95 -17.56 30.18
N GLY A 744 -19.95 -17.73 29.30
CA GLY A 744 -19.11 -18.92 29.23
C GLY A 744 -19.77 -20.10 28.52
N ASN A 745 -20.88 -19.90 27.82
CA ASN A 745 -21.49 -20.94 26.99
C ASN A 745 -20.82 -20.95 25.62
N SER A 746 -20.64 -22.14 25.05
CA SER A 746 -20.19 -22.33 23.67
C SER A 746 -20.87 -23.53 23.04
N VAL A 747 -21.32 -23.39 21.79
CA VAL A 747 -21.92 -24.43 20.95
C VAL A 747 -21.21 -24.55 19.61
N ALA A 748 -21.19 -25.75 19.04
CA ALA A 748 -20.81 -26.03 17.66
C ALA A 748 -22.07 -26.22 16.82
N LEU A 749 -22.18 -25.47 15.72
CA LEU A 749 -23.33 -25.40 14.82
C LEU A 749 -23.18 -26.30 13.59
N GLY A 750 -22.40 -27.37 13.73
CA GLY A 750 -22.06 -28.27 12.62
C GLY A 750 -20.73 -27.94 11.97
N GLU A 751 -20.24 -28.90 11.18
CA GLU A 751 -19.06 -28.77 10.34
C GLU A 751 -19.42 -28.44 8.89
N ARG A 752 -18.47 -27.85 8.18
CA ARG A 752 -18.51 -27.61 6.74
C ARG A 752 -17.28 -28.23 6.10
N ASP A 753 -17.46 -28.85 4.94
CA ASP A 753 -16.36 -29.25 4.08
C ASP A 753 -16.16 -28.18 2.99
N CYS A 754 -14.97 -27.62 2.96
CA CYS A 754 -14.56 -26.57 2.03
C CYS A 754 -13.40 -27.03 1.12
N SER A 755 -13.28 -28.34 0.91
CA SER A 755 -12.15 -28.93 0.17
C SER A 755 -12.13 -28.53 -1.31
N ILE A 756 -13.28 -28.22 -1.91
CA ILE A 756 -13.32 -27.76 -3.31
C ILE A 756 -12.89 -26.29 -3.35
N GLN A 757 -11.59 -26.09 -3.61
CA GLN A 757 -10.94 -24.79 -3.64
C GLN A 757 -9.96 -24.67 -4.81
N ARG A 758 -9.75 -23.45 -5.32
CA ARG A 758 -8.67 -23.12 -6.27
C ARG A 758 -7.61 -22.28 -5.56
N ARG A 759 -6.33 -22.66 -5.62
CA ARG A 759 -5.23 -21.86 -5.02
C ARG A 759 -5.56 -21.30 -3.61
N HIS A 760 -6.17 -22.14 -2.76
CA HIS A 760 -6.64 -21.79 -1.40
C HIS A 760 -7.87 -20.87 -1.30
N GLN A 761 -8.54 -20.55 -2.41
CA GLN A 761 -9.83 -19.88 -2.46
C GLN A 761 -10.97 -20.90 -2.53
N LYS A 762 -11.83 -20.93 -1.52
CA LYS A 762 -13.01 -21.82 -1.45
C LYS A 762 -14.00 -21.51 -2.59
N ILE A 763 -14.55 -22.54 -3.23
CA ILE A 763 -15.48 -22.43 -4.37
C ILE A 763 -16.83 -23.07 -4.08
N LEU A 764 -16.79 -24.31 -3.54
CA LEU A 764 -17.97 -25.02 -3.06
C LEU A 764 -17.76 -25.40 -1.60
N GLU A 765 -18.82 -25.21 -0.81
CA GLU A 765 -18.84 -25.54 0.60
C GLU A 765 -20.09 -26.36 0.90
N GLU A 766 -19.96 -27.42 1.69
CA GLU A 766 -21.09 -28.28 2.02
C GLU A 766 -21.17 -28.60 3.51
N SER A 767 -22.39 -28.76 4.01
CA SER A 767 -22.65 -29.09 5.42
C SER A 767 -23.81 -30.07 5.51
N PRO A 768 -23.69 -31.17 6.28
CA PRO A 768 -22.49 -31.66 6.97
C PRO A 768 -21.38 -32.12 6.01
N ALA A 769 -20.18 -32.40 6.54
CA ALA A 769 -19.08 -32.92 5.73
C ALA A 769 -19.37 -34.37 5.27
N PRO A 770 -19.16 -34.71 3.98
CA PRO A 770 -19.46 -36.05 3.46
C PRO A 770 -18.58 -37.12 4.12
N HIS A 771 -19.12 -38.32 4.31
CA HIS A 771 -18.39 -39.51 4.81
C HIS A 771 -17.65 -39.36 6.13
N LEU A 772 -17.90 -38.32 6.92
CA LEU A 772 -17.31 -38.17 8.24
C LEU A 772 -18.10 -39.01 9.27
N PRO A 773 -17.48 -39.98 9.97
CA PRO A 773 -18.15 -40.78 11.00
C PRO A 773 -18.67 -39.91 12.14
N ASP A 774 -19.84 -40.23 12.70
CA ASP A 774 -20.46 -39.44 13.77
C ASP A 774 -19.59 -39.30 15.02
N VAL A 775 -18.80 -40.32 15.35
CA VAL A 775 -17.86 -40.25 16.49
C VAL A 775 -16.81 -39.18 16.24
N THR A 776 -16.23 -39.16 15.04
CA THR A 776 -15.24 -38.16 14.62
C THR A 776 -15.85 -36.78 14.54
N ARG A 777 -17.07 -36.65 14.00
CA ARG A 777 -17.83 -35.39 13.94
C ARG A 777 -18.05 -34.79 15.34
N LYS A 778 -18.52 -35.60 16.29
CA LYS A 778 -18.76 -35.14 17.66
C LYS A 778 -17.47 -34.76 18.38
N ASP A 779 -16.38 -35.52 18.15
CA ASP A 779 -15.08 -35.14 18.69
C ASP A 779 -14.58 -33.83 18.08
N LEU A 780 -14.68 -33.66 16.75
CA LEU A 780 -14.35 -32.43 16.04
C LEU A 780 -15.11 -31.21 16.61
N TRP A 781 -16.42 -31.35 16.82
CA TRP A 781 -17.26 -30.31 17.43
C TRP A 781 -16.85 -30.00 18.87
N ALA A 782 -16.54 -31.03 19.67
CA ALA A 782 -16.07 -30.85 21.04
C ALA A 782 -14.73 -30.10 21.06
N LYS A 783 -13.78 -30.47 20.20
CA LYS A 783 -12.48 -29.80 20.07
C LYS A 783 -12.62 -28.35 19.61
N ALA A 784 -13.51 -28.06 18.67
CA ALA A 784 -13.79 -26.70 18.23
C ALA A 784 -14.34 -25.83 19.37
N ARG A 785 -15.24 -26.36 20.20
CA ARG A 785 -15.76 -25.65 21.39
C ARG A 785 -14.66 -25.43 22.43
N SER A 786 -13.82 -26.44 22.68
CA SER A 786 -12.65 -26.30 23.56
C SER A 786 -11.70 -25.21 23.08
N ALA A 787 -11.44 -25.13 21.77
CA ALA A 787 -10.64 -24.06 21.17
C ALA A 787 -11.23 -22.67 21.45
N ALA A 788 -12.53 -22.49 21.22
CA ALA A 788 -13.22 -21.22 21.46
C ALA A 788 -13.20 -20.82 22.95
N LEU A 789 -13.44 -21.77 23.86
CA LEU A 789 -13.42 -21.51 25.30
C LEU A 789 -12.01 -21.17 25.81
N ALA A 790 -10.97 -21.79 25.24
CA ALA A 790 -9.58 -21.56 25.66
C ALA A 790 -9.10 -20.12 25.47
N VAL A 791 -9.67 -19.41 24.50
CA VAL A 791 -9.31 -18.01 24.17
C VAL A 791 -10.34 -16.99 24.70
N GLY A 792 -11.34 -17.45 25.47
CA GLY A 792 -12.42 -16.58 25.93
C GLY A 792 -13.21 -15.95 24.78
N TYR A 793 -13.50 -16.73 23.75
CA TYR A 793 -14.14 -16.25 22.52
C TYR A 793 -15.57 -15.75 22.77
N GLU A 794 -16.04 -14.80 21.95
CA GLU A 794 -17.43 -14.31 21.95
C GLU A 794 -17.94 -14.14 20.51
N GLY A 795 -19.24 -14.33 20.30
CA GLY A 795 -19.87 -14.21 18.98
C GLY A 795 -19.62 -15.43 18.09
N ALA A 796 -19.67 -15.21 16.78
CA ALA A 796 -19.44 -16.24 15.76
C ALA A 796 -17.93 -16.39 15.49
N GLY A 797 -17.46 -17.63 15.39
CA GLY A 797 -16.10 -17.97 14.96
C GLY A 797 -16.08 -19.28 14.20
N THR A 798 -15.00 -19.55 13.47
CA THR A 798 -14.84 -20.83 12.79
C THR A 798 -13.47 -21.40 13.10
N VAL A 799 -13.46 -22.66 13.55
CA VAL A 799 -12.22 -23.41 13.79
C VAL A 799 -11.96 -24.29 12.57
N GLU A 800 -10.87 -24.04 11.86
CA GLU A 800 -10.50 -24.76 10.65
C GLU A 800 -9.58 -25.93 11.00
N PHE A 801 -9.89 -27.10 10.45
CA PHE A 801 -9.13 -28.33 10.59
C PHE A 801 -8.72 -28.88 9.22
N ILE A 802 -7.57 -29.53 9.21
CA ILE A 802 -7.16 -30.41 8.13
C ILE A 802 -7.50 -31.84 8.54
N PHE A 803 -8.33 -32.52 7.76
CA PHE A 803 -8.66 -33.93 7.93
C PHE A 803 -7.85 -34.75 6.93
N ASP A 804 -7.17 -35.78 7.41
CA ASP A 804 -6.38 -36.68 6.58
C ASP A 804 -7.23 -37.88 6.16
N ASN A 805 -7.58 -37.96 4.87
CA ASN A 805 -8.36 -39.08 4.34
C ASN A 805 -7.69 -40.44 4.54
N ASP A 806 -6.35 -40.48 4.60
CA ASP A 806 -5.61 -41.74 4.69
C ASP A 806 -5.64 -42.32 6.12
N SER A 807 -5.49 -41.47 7.13
CA SER A 807 -5.46 -41.89 8.55
C SER A 807 -6.79 -41.76 9.28
N GLY A 808 -7.70 -40.91 8.80
CA GLY A 808 -8.94 -40.56 9.48
C GLY A 808 -8.74 -39.61 10.68
N GLU A 809 -7.55 -39.04 10.83
CA GLU A 809 -7.24 -38.06 11.89
C GLU A 809 -7.49 -36.63 11.41
N PHE A 810 -7.77 -35.73 12.36
CA PHE A 810 -7.92 -34.30 12.08
C PHE A 810 -6.97 -33.48 12.95
N TYR A 811 -6.54 -32.34 12.41
CA TYR A 811 -5.62 -31.44 13.09
C TYR A 811 -6.02 -29.99 12.89
N PHE A 812 -5.91 -29.21 13.95
CA PHE A 812 -6.14 -27.76 13.95
C PHE A 812 -5.19 -27.06 12.98
N MET A 813 -5.77 -26.23 12.12
CA MET A 813 -5.04 -25.33 11.23
C MET A 813 -4.99 -23.93 11.82
N GLU A 814 -6.15 -23.30 11.97
CA GLU A 814 -6.32 -21.95 12.47
C GLU A 814 -7.74 -21.71 12.96
N MET A 815 -7.98 -20.55 13.58
CA MET A 815 -9.31 -20.10 13.98
C MET A 815 -9.57 -18.73 13.36
N ASN A 816 -10.54 -18.67 12.45
CA ASN A 816 -10.99 -17.41 11.86
C ASN A 816 -11.90 -16.68 12.86
N THR A 817 -11.44 -15.52 13.34
CA THR A 817 -12.07 -14.82 14.45
C THR A 817 -13.19 -13.88 13.99
N ARG A 818 -14.09 -14.41 13.16
CA ARG A 818 -15.17 -13.69 12.46
C ARG A 818 -16.27 -14.62 11.98
N LEU A 819 -17.34 -14.03 11.45
CA LEU A 819 -18.31 -14.77 10.62
C LEU A 819 -17.61 -15.24 9.33
N GLN A 820 -17.81 -16.49 8.94
CA GLN A 820 -17.30 -17.00 7.65
C GLN A 820 -18.21 -16.61 6.48
N VAL A 821 -17.65 -16.60 5.27
CA VAL A 821 -18.41 -16.22 4.05
C VAL A 821 -19.54 -17.22 3.81
N GLU A 822 -19.19 -18.49 3.97
CA GLU A 822 -19.95 -19.73 3.82
C GLU A 822 -20.85 -20.05 5.02
N HIS A 823 -21.05 -19.12 5.96
CA HIS A 823 -22.00 -19.30 7.05
C HIS A 823 -23.44 -19.65 6.59
N PRO A 824 -23.96 -19.20 5.41
CA PRO A 824 -25.33 -19.52 5.01
C PRO A 824 -25.58 -21.03 4.83
N VAL A 825 -24.59 -21.84 4.44
CA VAL A 825 -24.78 -23.31 4.39
C VAL A 825 -25.09 -23.87 5.79
N THR A 826 -24.44 -23.33 6.82
CA THR A 826 -24.73 -23.64 8.23
C THR A 826 -26.11 -23.14 8.65
N GLU A 827 -26.52 -21.96 8.21
CA GLU A 827 -27.86 -21.43 8.49
C GLU A 827 -28.96 -22.33 7.90
N MET A 828 -28.77 -22.83 6.68
CA MET A 828 -29.74 -23.70 6.01
C MET A 828 -29.93 -25.03 6.73
N VAL A 829 -28.86 -25.62 7.27
CA VAL A 829 -28.92 -26.89 8.01
C VAL A 829 -29.24 -26.72 9.49
N THR A 830 -29.05 -25.56 10.10
CA THR A 830 -29.42 -25.35 11.52
C THR A 830 -30.76 -24.64 11.68
N GLY A 831 -31.24 -23.97 10.64
CA GLY A 831 -32.39 -23.06 10.68
C GLY A 831 -32.14 -21.82 11.56
N GLN A 832 -30.89 -21.47 11.82
CA GLN A 832 -30.51 -20.32 12.65
C GLN A 832 -29.97 -19.18 11.81
N ASP A 833 -30.31 -17.94 12.18
CA ASP A 833 -29.66 -16.73 11.65
C ASP A 833 -28.47 -16.37 12.55
N LEU A 834 -27.26 -16.58 12.04
CA LEU A 834 -26.02 -16.39 12.79
C LEU A 834 -25.70 -14.91 13.00
N VAL A 835 -26.06 -14.05 12.06
CA VAL A 835 -25.95 -12.58 12.25
C VAL A 835 -26.87 -12.14 13.38
N HIS A 836 -28.08 -12.71 13.47
CA HIS A 836 -28.98 -12.41 14.56
C HIS A 836 -28.40 -12.85 15.91
N TRP A 837 -27.80 -14.04 15.99
CA TRP A 837 -27.10 -14.49 17.19
C TRP A 837 -25.93 -13.57 17.56
N GLN A 838 -25.22 -13.01 16.58
CA GLN A 838 -24.11 -12.08 16.85
C GLN A 838 -24.63 -10.81 17.52
N ILE A 839 -25.78 -10.30 17.07
CA ILE A 839 -26.46 -9.14 17.69
C ILE A 839 -26.90 -9.48 19.12
N LEU A 840 -27.52 -10.65 19.34
CA LEU A 840 -27.97 -11.08 20.67
C LEU A 840 -26.80 -11.18 21.67
N VAL A 841 -25.69 -11.81 21.27
CA VAL A 841 -24.50 -11.93 22.13
C VAL A 841 -23.87 -10.55 22.38
N ALA A 842 -23.85 -9.67 21.37
CA ALA A 842 -23.38 -8.30 21.53
C ALA A 842 -24.21 -7.50 22.55
N GLU A 843 -25.53 -7.71 22.60
CA GLU A 843 -26.46 -7.17 23.61
C GLU A 843 -26.29 -7.78 25.01
N GLY A 844 -25.49 -8.85 25.13
CA GLY A 844 -25.20 -9.57 26.37
C GLY A 844 -26.18 -10.71 26.67
N ALA A 845 -26.99 -11.14 25.70
CA ALA A 845 -27.86 -12.30 25.87
C ALA A 845 -27.06 -13.62 25.91
N LYS A 846 -27.71 -14.68 26.40
CA LYS A 846 -27.20 -16.05 26.33
C LYS A 846 -27.46 -16.66 24.96
N LEU A 847 -26.70 -17.71 24.60
CA LEU A 847 -26.98 -18.49 23.39
C LEU A 847 -28.42 -19.04 23.40
N PRO A 848 -29.16 -18.96 22.28
CA PRO A 848 -30.56 -19.41 22.22
C PRO A 848 -30.76 -20.92 22.32
N LEU A 849 -29.74 -21.72 21.98
CA LEU A 849 -29.79 -23.18 21.96
C LEU A 849 -28.61 -23.78 22.73
N THR A 850 -28.85 -24.93 23.33
CA THR A 850 -27.84 -25.83 23.88
C THR A 850 -27.16 -26.66 22.78
N GLN A 851 -26.05 -27.33 23.10
CA GLN A 851 -25.39 -28.20 22.13
C GLN A 851 -26.34 -29.31 21.68
N GLU A 852 -27.04 -29.96 22.62
CA GLU A 852 -27.94 -31.07 22.36
C GLU A 852 -29.08 -30.69 21.41
N GLU A 853 -29.68 -29.51 21.58
CA GLU A 853 -30.72 -28.98 20.68
C GLU A 853 -30.18 -28.69 19.27
N VAL A 854 -28.92 -28.27 19.16
CA VAL A 854 -28.27 -28.06 17.85
C VAL A 854 -28.04 -29.41 17.17
N GLU A 855 -27.54 -30.42 17.88
CA GLU A 855 -27.37 -31.78 17.34
C GLU A 855 -28.71 -32.37 16.86
N GLU A 856 -29.76 -32.20 17.67
CA GLU A 856 -31.11 -32.65 17.31
C GLU A 856 -31.60 -31.97 16.02
N ARG A 857 -31.41 -30.65 15.87
CA ARG A 857 -31.80 -29.92 14.66
C ARG A 857 -31.04 -30.40 13.42
N ILE A 858 -29.72 -30.54 13.53
CA ILE A 858 -28.87 -30.99 12.42
C ILE A 858 -29.26 -32.40 11.96
N SER A 859 -29.66 -33.28 12.89
CA SER A 859 -30.10 -34.63 12.54
C SER A 859 -31.37 -34.69 11.66
N HIS A 860 -32.15 -33.60 11.57
CA HIS A 860 -33.41 -33.54 10.83
C HIS A 860 -33.40 -32.60 9.63
N SER A 861 -32.31 -31.88 9.37
CA SER A 861 -32.29 -30.73 8.46
C SER A 861 -31.68 -31.00 7.08
N GLY A 862 -31.21 -32.21 6.82
CA GLY A 862 -30.70 -32.63 5.51
C GLY A 862 -29.29 -32.11 5.23
N HIS A 863 -29.02 -31.75 3.99
CA HIS A 863 -27.69 -31.37 3.50
C HIS A 863 -27.75 -30.04 2.75
N GLY A 864 -26.84 -29.13 3.07
CA GLY A 864 -26.65 -27.84 2.41
C GLY A 864 -25.41 -27.83 1.52
N ILE A 865 -25.49 -27.19 0.36
CA ILE A 865 -24.32 -26.91 -0.49
C ILE A 865 -24.39 -25.44 -0.93
N GLU A 866 -23.29 -24.74 -0.79
CA GLU A 866 -23.07 -23.37 -1.23
C GLU A 866 -22.08 -23.34 -2.40
N ALA A 867 -22.35 -22.46 -3.35
CA ALA A 867 -21.47 -22.16 -4.46
C ALA A 867 -21.19 -20.65 -4.54
N ARG A 868 -19.91 -20.29 -4.59
CA ARG A 868 -19.48 -18.90 -4.80
C ARG A 868 -19.46 -18.56 -6.28
N ILE A 869 -20.26 -17.56 -6.66
CA ILE A 869 -20.35 -17.06 -8.02
C ILE A 869 -19.34 -15.92 -8.19
N TYR A 870 -18.28 -16.16 -8.95
CA TYR A 870 -17.18 -15.24 -9.19
C TYR A 870 -17.19 -14.71 -10.62
N ALA A 871 -16.86 -13.43 -10.79
CA ALA A 871 -16.46 -12.83 -12.06
C ALA A 871 -15.01 -13.24 -12.38
N GLU A 872 -14.83 -14.47 -12.86
CA GLU A 872 -13.54 -15.07 -13.16
C GLU A 872 -13.64 -15.97 -14.38
N ASN A 873 -12.53 -16.16 -15.09
CA ASN A 873 -12.41 -17.05 -16.23
C ASN A 873 -11.67 -18.35 -15.85
N PRO A 874 -12.39 -19.47 -15.59
CA PRO A 874 -11.77 -20.75 -15.25
C PRO A 874 -10.80 -21.26 -16.32
N GLU A 875 -11.14 -21.12 -17.61
CA GLU A 875 -10.34 -21.64 -18.73
C GLU A 875 -8.97 -20.94 -18.84
N GLN A 876 -8.88 -19.69 -18.37
CA GLN A 876 -7.61 -18.95 -18.26
C GLN A 876 -6.92 -19.11 -16.89
N GLY A 877 -7.24 -20.15 -16.13
CA GLY A 877 -6.65 -20.35 -14.80
C GLY A 877 -7.25 -19.42 -13.75
N PHE A 878 -8.55 -19.16 -13.84
CA PHE A 878 -9.36 -18.36 -12.91
C PHE A 878 -8.91 -16.91 -12.78
N ILE A 879 -8.53 -16.31 -13.90
CA ILE A 879 -8.19 -14.88 -13.96
C ILE A 879 -9.48 -14.08 -13.69
N PRO A 880 -9.49 -13.14 -12.73
CA PRO A 880 -10.62 -12.24 -12.52
C PRO A 880 -11.08 -11.51 -13.78
N ASP A 881 -12.36 -11.17 -13.83
CA ASP A 881 -12.91 -10.36 -14.90
C ASP A 881 -13.75 -9.22 -14.29
N SER A 882 -13.78 -8.10 -14.98
CA SER A 882 -14.38 -6.86 -14.48
C SER A 882 -15.11 -6.15 -15.61
N GLY A 883 -16.16 -5.42 -15.26
CA GLY A 883 -16.99 -4.73 -16.24
C GLY A 883 -18.45 -4.73 -15.86
N ARG A 884 -19.27 -4.22 -16.78
CA ARG A 884 -20.70 -4.02 -16.55
C ARG A 884 -21.47 -5.33 -16.70
N LEU A 885 -22.37 -5.60 -15.76
CA LEU A 885 -23.32 -6.70 -15.83
C LEU A 885 -24.44 -6.33 -16.82
N LEU A 886 -24.33 -6.82 -18.05
CA LEU A 886 -25.24 -6.47 -19.15
C LEU A 886 -26.60 -7.16 -19.06
N HIS A 887 -26.59 -8.38 -18.52
CA HIS A 887 -27.78 -9.19 -18.27
C HIS A 887 -27.53 -10.01 -17.01
N VAL A 888 -28.48 -10.02 -16.08
CA VAL A 888 -28.40 -10.85 -14.88
C VAL A 888 -29.74 -11.49 -14.60
N ARG A 889 -29.79 -12.81 -14.74
CA ARG A 889 -30.88 -13.65 -14.27
C ARG A 889 -30.35 -14.57 -13.18
N THR A 890 -30.97 -14.50 -12.01
CA THR A 890 -30.65 -15.37 -10.88
C THR A 890 -31.70 -16.48 -10.73
N PRO A 891 -31.36 -17.62 -10.12
CA PRO A 891 -32.31 -18.71 -9.90
C PRO A 891 -33.48 -18.28 -9.03
N THR A 892 -34.62 -18.95 -9.21
CA THR A 892 -35.81 -18.64 -8.40
C THR A 892 -35.58 -19.06 -6.95
N THR A 893 -35.64 -18.11 -6.03
CA THR A 893 -35.49 -18.38 -4.59
C THR A 893 -36.68 -19.15 -4.04
N SER A 894 -36.42 -20.07 -3.11
CA SER A 894 -37.42 -20.84 -2.36
C SER A 894 -36.92 -21.08 -0.94
N GLU A 895 -37.65 -21.82 -0.12
CA GLU A 895 -37.17 -22.22 1.22
C GLU A 895 -35.83 -22.97 1.17
N ASP A 896 -35.62 -23.78 0.12
CA ASP A 896 -34.43 -24.60 -0.07
C ASP A 896 -33.40 -24.01 -1.03
N ILE A 897 -33.69 -22.85 -1.66
CA ILE A 897 -32.79 -22.17 -2.61
C ILE A 897 -32.67 -20.72 -2.20
N ARG A 898 -31.50 -20.35 -1.70
CA ARG A 898 -31.16 -19.01 -1.22
C ARG A 898 -30.06 -18.39 -2.07
N ILE A 899 -30.17 -17.07 -2.27
CA ILE A 899 -29.16 -16.29 -2.98
C ILE A 899 -28.82 -15.05 -2.14
N ASP A 900 -27.55 -14.93 -1.82
CA ASP A 900 -26.98 -13.73 -1.19
C ASP A 900 -26.13 -13.02 -2.24
N ALA A 901 -26.64 -11.91 -2.80
CA ALA A 901 -26.02 -11.19 -3.92
C ALA A 901 -25.73 -9.72 -3.60
N GLY A 902 -24.59 -9.22 -4.10
CA GLY A 902 -24.16 -7.82 -3.94
C GLY A 902 -24.40 -6.93 -5.15
N PHE A 903 -24.88 -7.49 -6.25
CA PHE A 903 -24.98 -6.84 -7.55
C PHE A 903 -26.30 -7.17 -8.24
N VAL A 904 -26.78 -6.26 -9.09
CA VAL A 904 -27.91 -6.47 -9.99
C VAL A 904 -27.53 -6.14 -11.43
N GLU A 905 -28.43 -6.44 -12.38
CA GLU A 905 -28.24 -6.04 -13.78
C GLU A 905 -27.99 -4.53 -13.90
N GLY A 906 -26.98 -4.17 -14.70
CA GLY A 906 -26.56 -2.80 -14.94
C GLY A 906 -25.45 -2.30 -14.01
N ASP A 907 -25.16 -2.98 -12.90
CA ASP A 907 -24.05 -2.65 -12.00
C ASP A 907 -22.69 -2.97 -12.65
N ASP A 908 -21.64 -2.31 -12.15
CA ASP A 908 -20.25 -2.54 -12.57
C ASP A 908 -19.51 -3.40 -11.55
N VAL A 909 -18.94 -4.53 -12.00
CA VAL A 909 -17.98 -5.32 -11.23
C VAL A 909 -16.62 -4.61 -11.33
N SER A 910 -16.24 -3.91 -10.27
CA SER A 910 -15.02 -3.10 -10.21
C SER A 910 -13.76 -3.93 -9.98
N ALA A 911 -12.68 -3.62 -10.71
CA ALA A 911 -11.36 -4.25 -10.53
C ALA A 911 -10.67 -3.93 -9.19
N HIS A 912 -11.25 -3.04 -8.37
CA HIS A 912 -10.70 -2.63 -7.08
C HIS A 912 -10.99 -3.60 -5.92
N TYR A 913 -11.97 -4.50 -6.08
CA TYR A 913 -12.49 -5.35 -5.02
C TYR A 913 -12.52 -6.82 -5.43
N ASP A 914 -12.91 -7.67 -4.48
CA ASP A 914 -13.10 -9.11 -4.69
C ASP A 914 -14.13 -9.39 -5.81
N PRO A 915 -13.88 -10.37 -6.69
CA PRO A 915 -14.75 -10.67 -7.84
C PRO A 915 -16.05 -11.41 -7.50
N MET A 916 -16.36 -11.69 -6.22
CA MET A 916 -17.57 -12.42 -5.87
C MET A 916 -18.83 -11.60 -6.14
N ILE A 917 -19.69 -12.11 -7.02
CA ILE A 917 -20.97 -11.50 -7.41
C ILE A 917 -22.07 -11.90 -6.41
N SER A 918 -22.16 -13.20 -6.12
CA SER A 918 -23.20 -13.76 -5.25
C SER A 918 -22.79 -15.13 -4.68
N LYS A 919 -23.58 -15.61 -3.73
CA LYS A 919 -23.51 -16.97 -3.18
C LYS A 919 -24.85 -17.65 -3.45
N LEU A 920 -24.80 -18.82 -4.07
CA LEU A 920 -25.97 -19.69 -4.28
C LEU A 920 -25.94 -20.80 -3.26
N ILE A 921 -26.97 -20.90 -2.43
CA ILE A 921 -27.06 -21.91 -1.38
C ILE A 921 -28.30 -22.75 -1.59
N VAL A 922 -28.12 -24.06 -1.59
CA VAL A 922 -29.21 -25.01 -1.74
C VAL A 922 -29.25 -26.01 -0.59
N ARG A 923 -30.45 -26.47 -0.24
CA ARG A 923 -30.68 -27.53 0.73
C ARG A 923 -31.50 -28.68 0.14
N GLY A 924 -31.09 -29.91 0.42
CA GLY A 924 -31.84 -31.13 0.10
C GLY A 924 -32.06 -31.97 1.35
N ALA A 925 -32.96 -32.96 1.30
CA ALA A 925 -33.13 -33.90 2.41
C ALA A 925 -31.88 -34.78 2.61
N ASN A 926 -31.05 -34.91 1.58
CA ASN A 926 -29.75 -35.55 1.59
C ASN A 926 -28.82 -34.87 0.56
N ARG A 927 -27.54 -35.25 0.58
CA ARG A 927 -26.51 -34.69 -0.29
C ARG A 927 -26.83 -34.83 -1.79
N GLU A 928 -27.35 -35.97 -2.21
CA GLU A 928 -27.69 -36.23 -3.62
C GLU A 928 -28.80 -35.28 -4.11
N GLU A 929 -29.84 -35.08 -3.29
CA GLU A 929 -30.90 -34.13 -3.61
C GLU A 929 -30.38 -32.69 -3.62
N ALA A 930 -29.51 -32.32 -2.67
CA ALA A 930 -28.89 -31.00 -2.63
C ALA A 930 -28.04 -30.76 -3.90
N LEU A 931 -27.25 -31.73 -4.35
CA LEU A 931 -26.48 -31.65 -5.60
C LEU A 931 -27.37 -31.50 -6.83
N ARG A 932 -28.47 -32.28 -6.93
CA ARG A 932 -29.43 -32.16 -8.04
C ARG A 932 -30.10 -30.79 -8.05
N LYS A 933 -30.47 -30.25 -6.88
CA LYS A 933 -31.00 -28.89 -6.74
C LYS A 933 -29.96 -27.83 -7.10
N LEU A 934 -28.70 -28.00 -6.69
CA LEU A 934 -27.60 -27.08 -7.04
C LEU A 934 -27.42 -27.02 -8.56
N ALA A 935 -27.31 -28.18 -9.21
CA ALA A 935 -27.16 -28.26 -10.66
C ALA A 935 -28.33 -27.58 -11.39
N ALA A 936 -29.57 -27.88 -10.99
CA ALA A 936 -30.77 -27.28 -11.57
C ALA A 936 -30.88 -25.75 -11.32
N ALA A 937 -30.40 -25.27 -10.17
CA ALA A 937 -30.34 -23.85 -9.87
C ALA A 937 -29.25 -23.16 -10.71
N LEU A 938 -28.06 -23.73 -10.82
CA LEU A 938 -26.99 -23.19 -11.67
C LEU A 938 -27.42 -23.11 -13.15
N GLU A 939 -28.22 -24.03 -13.65
CA GLU A 939 -28.79 -23.98 -15.01
C GLU A 939 -29.74 -22.78 -15.24
N GLN A 940 -30.31 -22.18 -14.18
CA GLN A 940 -31.14 -20.97 -14.29
C GLN A 940 -30.34 -19.67 -14.26
N TYR A 941 -29.07 -19.72 -13.86
CA TYR A 941 -28.21 -18.54 -13.82
C TYR A 941 -27.83 -18.10 -15.23
N GLU A 942 -28.07 -16.81 -15.53
CA GLU A 942 -27.60 -16.15 -16.75
C GLU A 942 -26.87 -14.87 -16.36
N VAL A 943 -25.59 -14.75 -16.69
CA VAL A 943 -24.79 -13.54 -16.44
C VAL A 943 -24.03 -13.18 -17.70
N ALA A 944 -24.37 -12.05 -18.32
CA ALA A 944 -23.68 -11.50 -19.49
C ALA A 944 -22.88 -10.25 -19.12
N GLY A 945 -21.71 -10.08 -19.76
CA GLY A 945 -20.72 -9.05 -19.42
C GLY A 945 -19.39 -9.72 -19.06
N PRO A 946 -18.88 -9.55 -17.82
CA PRO A 946 -17.73 -10.29 -17.31
C PRO A 946 -17.93 -11.81 -17.42
N VAL A 947 -16.85 -12.54 -17.70
CA VAL A 947 -16.81 -14.01 -17.61
C VAL A 947 -17.02 -14.44 -16.16
N THR A 948 -17.72 -15.55 -15.96
CA THR A 948 -18.01 -16.09 -14.63
C THR A 948 -17.62 -17.55 -14.51
N ASN A 949 -17.45 -18.02 -13.27
CA ASN A 949 -17.18 -19.43 -12.97
C ASN A 949 -18.42 -20.35 -13.01
N ILE A 950 -19.61 -19.84 -13.34
CA ILE A 950 -20.89 -20.58 -13.28
C ILE A 950 -20.84 -21.88 -14.10
N GLU A 951 -20.29 -21.81 -15.31
CA GLU A 951 -20.18 -22.97 -16.19
C GLU A 951 -19.24 -24.04 -15.62
N PHE A 952 -18.16 -23.62 -14.97
CA PHE A 952 -17.25 -24.54 -14.29
C PHE A 952 -17.91 -25.22 -13.08
N LEU A 953 -18.71 -24.48 -12.31
CA LEU A 953 -19.50 -25.03 -11.20
C LEU A 953 -20.50 -26.11 -11.69
N LYS A 954 -21.14 -25.89 -12.85
CA LYS A 954 -22.03 -26.89 -13.48
C LYS A 954 -21.28 -28.18 -13.81
N THR A 955 -20.04 -28.08 -14.29
CA THR A 955 -19.20 -29.24 -14.58
C THR A 955 -18.82 -29.98 -13.30
N ILE A 956 -18.40 -29.30 -12.23
CA ILE A 956 -18.10 -29.95 -10.94
C ILE A 956 -19.32 -30.70 -10.40
N CYS A 957 -20.52 -30.12 -10.47
CA CYS A 957 -21.75 -30.77 -9.99
C CYS A 957 -22.07 -32.09 -10.72
N LYS A 958 -21.48 -32.31 -11.91
CA LYS A 958 -21.65 -33.52 -12.72
C LYS A 958 -20.45 -34.47 -12.61
N SER A 959 -19.41 -34.09 -11.86
CA SER A 959 -18.18 -34.87 -11.72
C SER A 959 -18.40 -36.11 -10.83
N PRO A 960 -18.02 -37.32 -11.27
CA PRO A 960 -18.31 -38.55 -10.55
C PRO A 960 -17.76 -38.58 -9.11
N ASP A 961 -16.52 -38.13 -8.90
CA ASP A 961 -15.86 -38.19 -7.60
C ASP A 961 -16.47 -37.16 -6.63
N PHE A 962 -16.84 -35.98 -7.12
CA PHE A 962 -17.58 -35.00 -6.32
C PHE A 962 -18.97 -35.53 -5.92
N ILE A 963 -19.70 -36.18 -6.83
CA ILE A 963 -20.98 -36.84 -6.52
C ILE A 963 -20.79 -37.95 -5.48
N ALA A 964 -19.71 -38.72 -5.61
CA ALA A 964 -19.36 -39.77 -4.67
C ALA A 964 -18.95 -39.22 -3.29
N GLY A 965 -18.53 -37.96 -3.19
CA GLY A 965 -18.04 -37.35 -1.94
C GLY A 965 -16.55 -37.56 -1.70
N GLU A 966 -15.81 -37.96 -2.73
CA GLU A 966 -14.35 -38.18 -2.73
C GLU A 966 -13.65 -36.84 -2.98
N VAL A 967 -13.63 -35.99 -1.95
CA VAL A 967 -13.12 -34.62 -2.03
C VAL A 967 -11.78 -34.46 -1.32
N GLU A 968 -10.92 -33.60 -1.88
CA GLU A 968 -9.64 -33.18 -1.31
C GLU A 968 -9.26 -31.79 -1.84
N THR A 969 -8.37 -31.08 -1.14
CA THR A 969 -8.00 -29.71 -1.52
C THR A 969 -7.30 -29.57 -2.88
N GLY A 970 -6.82 -30.68 -3.45
CA GLY A 970 -6.21 -30.77 -4.79
C GLY A 970 -7.18 -31.15 -5.91
N TYR A 971 -8.49 -31.25 -5.64
CA TYR A 971 -9.50 -31.81 -6.55
C TYR A 971 -9.44 -31.23 -7.98
N ILE A 972 -9.41 -29.90 -8.11
CA ILE A 972 -9.47 -29.23 -9.42
C ILE A 972 -8.27 -29.59 -10.31
N GLU A 973 -7.08 -29.69 -9.73
CA GLU A 973 -5.86 -30.03 -10.48
C GLU A 973 -5.85 -31.52 -10.88
N LYS A 974 -6.29 -32.39 -9.97
CA LYS A 974 -6.41 -33.83 -10.22
C LYS A 974 -7.43 -34.15 -11.33
N HIS A 975 -8.54 -33.43 -11.38
CA HIS A 975 -9.62 -33.62 -12.36
C HIS A 975 -9.58 -32.63 -13.52
N ARG A 976 -8.41 -32.02 -13.81
CA ARG A 976 -8.30 -30.93 -14.79
C ARG A 976 -8.76 -31.32 -16.20
N GLU A 977 -8.45 -32.52 -16.67
CA GLU A 977 -8.88 -32.96 -18.02
C GLU A 977 -10.40 -33.06 -18.14
N GLU A 978 -11.06 -33.52 -17.09
CA GLU A 978 -12.52 -33.66 -17.01
C GLU A 978 -13.21 -32.29 -16.88
N LEU A 979 -12.73 -31.45 -15.96
CA LEU A 979 -13.38 -30.20 -15.60
C LEU A 979 -13.24 -29.10 -16.67
N PHE A 980 -12.26 -29.22 -17.56
CA PHE A 980 -11.96 -28.23 -18.62
C PHE A 980 -12.10 -28.83 -20.04
N ALA A 981 -12.88 -29.88 -20.20
CA ALA A 981 -13.16 -30.46 -21.52
C ALA A 981 -13.78 -29.43 -22.48
N PRO A 982 -13.33 -29.32 -23.75
CA PRO A 982 -13.88 -28.37 -24.71
C PRO A 982 -15.38 -28.58 -24.93
N LYS A 983 -16.13 -27.47 -24.98
CA LYS A 983 -17.57 -27.51 -25.26
C LYS A 983 -17.81 -27.57 -26.76
N ILE A 984 -18.82 -28.35 -27.15
CA ILE A 984 -19.30 -28.40 -28.53
C ILE A 984 -20.47 -27.43 -28.65
N ILE A 985 -20.41 -26.52 -29.62
CA ILE A 985 -21.51 -25.60 -29.92
C ILE A 985 -22.50 -26.33 -30.83
N GLU A 986 -23.73 -26.53 -30.34
CA GLU A 986 -24.80 -27.14 -31.13
C GLU A 986 -25.22 -26.22 -32.30
N GLU A 987 -25.54 -26.80 -33.46
CA GLU A 987 -25.99 -26.07 -34.65
C GLU A 987 -27.25 -25.25 -34.38
N GLU A 988 -28.14 -25.76 -33.54
CA GLU A 988 -29.34 -25.07 -33.08
C GLU A 988 -29.03 -23.75 -32.36
N VAL A 989 -27.94 -23.67 -31.57
CA VAL A 989 -27.52 -22.42 -30.89
C VAL A 989 -27.07 -21.38 -31.91
N LEU A 990 -26.28 -21.80 -32.91
CA LEU A 990 -25.85 -20.93 -34.01
C LEU A 990 -27.04 -20.42 -34.82
N ALA A 991 -28.03 -21.28 -35.08
CA ALA A 991 -29.28 -20.89 -35.73
C ALA A 991 -30.07 -19.86 -34.90
N GLN A 992 -30.21 -20.08 -33.59
CA GLN A 992 -30.89 -19.18 -32.66
C GLN A 992 -30.24 -17.79 -32.60
N VAL A 993 -28.91 -17.75 -32.46
CA VAL A 993 -28.15 -16.50 -32.44
C VAL A 993 -28.33 -15.72 -33.75
N ALA A 994 -28.27 -16.42 -34.88
CA ALA A 994 -28.44 -15.81 -36.18
C ALA A 994 -29.86 -15.23 -36.38
N LEU A 995 -30.89 -15.96 -35.94
CA LEU A 995 -32.28 -15.48 -35.94
C LEU A 995 -32.48 -14.26 -35.01
N ALA A 996 -31.86 -14.25 -33.83
CA ALA A 996 -31.91 -13.11 -32.91
C ALA A 996 -31.25 -11.85 -33.50
N CYS A 997 -30.12 -11.99 -34.21
CA CYS A 997 -29.50 -10.89 -34.94
C CYS A 997 -30.43 -10.33 -36.03
N LEU A 998 -31.09 -11.20 -36.79
CA LEU A 998 -32.03 -10.80 -37.84
C LEU A 998 -33.25 -10.06 -37.28
N HIS A 999 -33.86 -10.55 -36.20
CA HIS A 999 -35.02 -9.92 -35.55
C HIS A 999 -34.69 -8.51 -35.04
N ARG A 1000 -33.50 -8.31 -34.46
CA ARG A 1000 -33.04 -6.99 -34.02
C ARG A 1000 -32.82 -6.02 -35.18
N ASP A 1001 -32.27 -6.47 -36.29
CA ASP A 1001 -32.09 -5.66 -37.51
C ASP A 1001 -33.45 -5.17 -38.04
N ILE A 1002 -34.45 -6.06 -38.09
CA ILE A 1002 -35.81 -5.76 -38.56
C ILE A 1002 -36.54 -4.78 -37.62
N GLY A 1003 -36.38 -4.93 -36.30
CA GLY A 1003 -37.02 -4.09 -35.29
C GLY A 1003 -36.43 -2.67 -35.13
N SER A 1004 -35.20 -2.43 -35.59
CA SER A 1004 -34.45 -1.17 -35.39
C SER A 1004 -34.97 0.06 -36.15
N GLY A 1005 -35.99 -0.07 -37.00
CA GLY A 1005 -36.80 1.06 -37.50
C GLY A 1005 -36.07 2.15 -38.32
N THR A 1006 -34.80 1.98 -38.68
CA THR A 1006 -34.12 2.94 -39.56
C THR A 1006 -34.55 2.71 -41.00
N ARG A 1007 -35.62 3.41 -41.42
CA ARG A 1007 -35.83 3.68 -42.85
C ARG A 1007 -34.53 4.28 -43.40
N PRO A 1008 -33.99 3.79 -44.54
CA PRO A 1008 -32.80 4.38 -45.13
C PRO A 1008 -33.12 5.82 -45.59
N SER A 1009 -32.74 6.79 -44.77
CA SER A 1009 -32.65 8.19 -45.15
C SER A 1009 -31.52 8.32 -46.16
N ALA A 1010 -31.88 8.78 -47.35
CA ALA A 1010 -31.00 9.03 -48.47
C ALA A 1010 -29.72 9.81 -48.10
N GLY A 1011 -28.59 9.40 -48.66
CA GLY A 1011 -27.39 10.25 -48.74
C GLY A 1011 -26.07 9.50 -48.84
N VAL A 1012 -25.77 8.88 -49.99
CA VAL A 1012 -24.55 9.03 -50.82
C VAL A 1012 -24.76 8.18 -52.08
N ALA A 1013 -24.38 8.72 -53.25
CA ALA A 1013 -24.84 8.32 -54.57
C ALA A 1013 -24.48 6.89 -55.00
N GLY A 1014 -25.47 6.18 -55.54
CA GLY A 1014 -25.28 5.08 -56.49
C GLY A 1014 -25.53 3.68 -55.97
N SER A 1015 -26.75 3.36 -55.52
CA SER A 1015 -27.34 2.00 -55.61
C SER A 1015 -28.82 2.04 -55.21
N ALA A 1016 -29.68 2.42 -56.16
CA ALA A 1016 -31.09 2.09 -56.10
C ALA A 1016 -31.41 1.20 -57.30
N VAL A 1017 -31.32 -0.14 -57.14
CA VAL A 1017 -32.05 -1.11 -57.97
C VAL A 1017 -32.27 -2.39 -57.14
N GLY A 1018 -33.53 -2.68 -56.81
CA GLY A 1018 -33.91 -3.95 -56.17
C GLY A 1018 -35.26 -3.96 -55.47
N PHE A 1019 -36.34 -3.55 -56.15
CA PHE A 1019 -37.71 -3.73 -55.66
C PHE A 1019 -38.22 -5.15 -55.98
N THR A 1020 -38.25 -6.02 -54.97
CA THR A 1020 -39.25 -7.10 -54.81
C THR A 1020 -39.54 -7.26 -53.31
N PRO A 1021 -40.78 -7.61 -52.88
CA PRO A 1021 -41.06 -8.01 -51.50
C PRO A 1021 -40.64 -9.48 -51.30
N SER A 1022 -39.44 -9.83 -51.76
CA SER A 1022 -38.94 -11.19 -51.66
C SER A 1022 -38.21 -11.32 -50.34
N TYR A 1023 -38.58 -12.36 -49.61
CA TYR A 1023 -37.89 -12.77 -48.41
C TYR A 1023 -36.39 -12.95 -48.72
N GLN A 1024 -35.55 -12.09 -48.14
CA GLN A 1024 -34.13 -12.00 -48.48
C GLN A 1024 -33.33 -13.10 -47.79
N GLU A 1025 -32.37 -13.66 -48.52
CA GLU A 1025 -31.35 -14.54 -47.96
C GLU A 1025 -30.26 -13.69 -47.29
N ARG A 1026 -29.86 -14.06 -46.07
CA ARG A 1026 -28.74 -13.45 -45.35
C ARG A 1026 -27.75 -14.52 -44.92
N GLN A 1027 -26.48 -14.16 -44.94
CA GLN A 1027 -25.40 -14.98 -44.39
C GLN A 1027 -24.74 -14.23 -43.25
N LEU A 1028 -24.64 -14.88 -42.10
CA LEU A 1028 -23.98 -14.40 -40.90
C LEU A 1028 -22.81 -15.33 -40.59
N SER A 1029 -21.69 -14.75 -40.19
CA SER A 1029 -20.53 -15.50 -39.74
C SER A 1029 -20.31 -15.24 -38.26
N PHE A 1030 -20.00 -16.30 -37.52
CA PHE A 1030 -19.65 -16.24 -36.12
C PHE A 1030 -18.33 -16.95 -35.92
N THR A 1031 -17.56 -16.47 -34.96
CA THR A 1031 -16.37 -17.17 -34.46
C THR A 1031 -16.64 -17.49 -33.01
N GLU A 1032 -16.29 -18.69 -32.56
CA GLU A 1032 -16.17 -18.91 -31.13
C GLU A 1032 -15.15 -17.91 -30.58
N THR A 1033 -15.48 -17.21 -29.49
CA THR A 1033 -14.56 -16.25 -28.90
C THR A 1033 -13.35 -17.00 -28.35
N ALA A 1034 -12.33 -17.17 -29.19
CA ALA A 1034 -11.07 -17.76 -28.78
C ALA A 1034 -10.30 -16.75 -27.90
N LEU A 1035 -9.62 -17.30 -26.90
CA LEU A 1035 -8.77 -16.59 -25.95
C LEU A 1035 -7.79 -15.65 -26.68
N PRO A 1036 -7.43 -14.48 -26.12
CA PRO A 1036 -6.33 -13.68 -26.66
C PRO A 1036 -5.05 -14.53 -26.74
N GLY A 1037 -4.60 -14.87 -27.95
CA GLY A 1037 -3.43 -15.72 -28.20
C GLY A 1037 -3.72 -17.17 -28.61
N ALA A 1038 -4.98 -17.60 -28.71
CA ALA A 1038 -5.32 -18.86 -29.38
C ALA A 1038 -5.41 -18.65 -30.90
N SER A 1039 -4.66 -19.44 -31.67
CA SER A 1039 -4.75 -19.44 -33.14
C SER A 1039 -6.01 -20.18 -33.58
N ASP A 1040 -6.81 -19.52 -34.43
CA ASP A 1040 -8.02 -19.99 -35.12
C ASP A 1040 -9.15 -20.56 -34.24
N GLY A 1041 -10.03 -19.68 -33.75
CA GLY A 1041 -11.38 -20.08 -33.35
C GLY A 1041 -12.17 -20.60 -34.55
N SER A 1042 -12.96 -21.66 -34.35
CA SER A 1042 -13.81 -22.22 -35.42
C SER A 1042 -14.75 -21.15 -35.95
N THR A 1043 -14.71 -20.89 -37.26
CA THR A 1043 -15.63 -19.96 -37.92
C THR A 1043 -16.87 -20.72 -38.39
N PHE A 1044 -18.03 -20.32 -37.89
CA PHE A 1044 -19.33 -20.87 -38.24
C PHE A 1044 -20.06 -19.92 -39.19
N ASN A 1045 -20.48 -20.44 -40.35
CA ASN A 1045 -21.32 -19.70 -41.29
C ASN A 1045 -22.76 -20.17 -41.15
N VAL A 1046 -23.68 -19.24 -40.96
CA VAL A 1046 -25.12 -19.48 -40.86
C VAL A 1046 -25.83 -18.73 -41.97
N ARG A 1047 -26.56 -19.46 -42.81
CA ARG A 1047 -27.40 -18.89 -43.87
C ARG A 1047 -28.85 -18.93 -43.43
N ILE A 1048 -29.53 -17.79 -43.49
CA ILE A 1048 -30.96 -17.65 -43.17
C ILE A 1048 -31.68 -17.21 -44.43
N GLN A 1049 -32.70 -17.96 -44.83
CA GLN A 1049 -33.65 -17.58 -45.85
C GLN A 1049 -35.01 -17.41 -45.19
N GLN A 1050 -35.53 -16.19 -45.15
CA GLN A 1050 -36.92 -15.99 -44.72
C GLN A 1050 -37.86 -16.61 -45.78
N THR A 1051 -38.96 -17.24 -45.36
CA THR A 1051 -39.96 -17.84 -46.27
C THR A 1051 -41.39 -17.37 -45.97
N ALA A 1052 -41.64 -16.87 -44.77
CA ALA A 1052 -42.84 -16.14 -44.36
C ALA A 1052 -42.47 -15.10 -43.27
N ASP A 1053 -43.42 -14.28 -42.82
CA ASP A 1053 -43.15 -13.16 -41.88
C ASP A 1053 -42.32 -13.58 -40.66
N ASP A 1054 -42.69 -14.69 -40.00
CA ASP A 1054 -41.96 -15.25 -38.86
C ASP A 1054 -41.37 -16.63 -39.16
N THR A 1055 -41.22 -17.03 -40.43
CA THR A 1055 -40.77 -18.39 -40.82
C THR A 1055 -39.51 -18.35 -41.66
N PHE A 1056 -38.54 -19.19 -41.32
CA PHE A 1056 -37.20 -19.17 -41.88
C PHE A 1056 -36.70 -20.59 -42.22
N ASN A 1057 -35.91 -20.72 -43.27
CA ASN A 1057 -35.01 -21.86 -43.47
C ASN A 1057 -33.61 -21.43 -43.00
N VAL A 1058 -32.99 -22.21 -42.11
CA VAL A 1058 -31.67 -21.89 -41.55
C VAL A 1058 -30.69 -23.02 -41.87
N GLU A 1059 -29.57 -22.71 -42.50
CA GLU A 1059 -28.49 -23.66 -42.82
C GLU A 1059 -27.27 -23.36 -41.94
N VAL A 1060 -26.81 -24.36 -41.19
CA VAL A 1060 -25.63 -24.31 -40.31
C VAL A 1060 -24.81 -25.57 -40.53
N GLY A 1061 -23.51 -25.47 -40.80
CA GLY A 1061 -22.62 -26.63 -40.87
C GLY A 1061 -22.98 -27.69 -41.93
N GLY A 1062 -23.82 -27.34 -42.92
CA GLY A 1062 -24.37 -28.26 -43.92
C GLY A 1062 -25.70 -28.93 -43.54
N ARG A 1063 -26.22 -28.70 -42.32
CA ARG A 1063 -27.58 -29.08 -41.92
C ARG A 1063 -28.56 -27.94 -42.21
N VAL A 1064 -29.72 -28.29 -42.77
CA VAL A 1064 -30.80 -27.34 -43.07
C VAL A 1064 -31.97 -27.58 -42.11
N PHE A 1065 -32.36 -26.53 -41.39
CA PHE A 1065 -33.58 -26.46 -40.60
C PHE A 1065 -34.66 -25.76 -41.43
N GLU A 1066 -35.63 -26.51 -41.94
CA GLU A 1066 -36.71 -25.96 -42.76
C GLU A 1066 -37.89 -25.48 -41.91
N GLN A 1067 -38.57 -24.43 -42.38
CA GLN A 1067 -39.83 -23.92 -41.81
C GLN A 1067 -39.76 -23.59 -40.30
N VAL A 1068 -38.63 -23.05 -39.85
CA VAL A 1068 -38.42 -22.62 -38.46
C VAL A 1068 -39.25 -21.37 -38.20
N VAL A 1069 -40.28 -21.48 -37.36
CA VAL A 1069 -41.03 -20.31 -36.90
C VAL A 1069 -40.28 -19.67 -35.75
N SER A 1070 -39.99 -18.36 -35.80
CA SER A 1070 -39.19 -17.69 -34.77
C SER A 1070 -39.75 -16.33 -34.40
N HIS A 1071 -39.84 -16.07 -33.09
CA HIS A 1071 -40.27 -14.79 -32.51
C HIS A 1071 -39.22 -14.29 -31.52
N MET A 1072 -39.09 -12.97 -31.39
CA MET A 1072 -38.20 -12.36 -30.40
C MET A 1072 -38.97 -11.41 -29.49
N ASP A 1073 -38.80 -11.58 -28.18
CA ASP A 1073 -39.21 -10.59 -27.20
C ASP A 1073 -38.05 -9.62 -26.97
N ALA A 1074 -38.22 -8.39 -27.46
CA ALA A 1074 -37.21 -7.34 -27.37
C ALA A 1074 -36.98 -6.84 -25.94
N VAL A 1075 -37.87 -7.11 -24.98
CA VAL A 1075 -37.69 -6.71 -23.57
C VAL A 1075 -36.84 -7.75 -22.85
N SER A 1076 -37.22 -9.03 -22.93
CA SER A 1076 -36.47 -10.12 -22.28
C SER A 1076 -35.22 -10.57 -23.04
N GLN A 1077 -35.02 -10.10 -24.28
CA GLN A 1077 -33.97 -10.56 -25.19
C GLN A 1077 -34.04 -12.06 -25.52
N ILE A 1078 -35.21 -12.68 -25.34
CA ILE A 1078 -35.43 -14.09 -25.62
C ILE A 1078 -35.93 -14.26 -27.06
N VAL A 1079 -35.21 -15.07 -27.83
CA VAL A 1079 -35.70 -15.61 -29.10
C VAL A 1079 -36.30 -16.99 -28.83
N THR A 1080 -37.53 -17.19 -29.29
CA THR A 1080 -38.24 -18.46 -29.23
C THR A 1080 -38.41 -18.97 -30.65
N SER A 1081 -37.84 -20.14 -30.97
CA SER A 1081 -38.04 -20.76 -32.28
C SER A 1081 -38.53 -22.20 -32.20
N PHE A 1082 -39.34 -22.55 -33.17
CA PHE A 1082 -39.97 -23.86 -33.35
C PHE A 1082 -39.30 -24.54 -34.54
N PHE A 1083 -38.33 -25.41 -34.25
CA PHE A 1083 -37.78 -26.35 -35.22
C PHE A 1083 -38.73 -27.54 -35.37
N ALA A 1084 -38.59 -28.29 -36.46
CA ALA A 1084 -39.40 -29.49 -36.70
C ALA A 1084 -39.30 -30.53 -35.56
N HIS A 1085 -38.15 -30.63 -34.89
CA HIS A 1085 -37.88 -31.60 -33.83
C HIS A 1085 -37.98 -31.04 -32.41
N THR A 1086 -37.98 -29.71 -32.23
CA THR A 1086 -37.91 -29.12 -30.88
C THR A 1086 -38.33 -27.65 -30.85
N ARG A 1087 -38.74 -27.16 -29.68
CA ARG A 1087 -38.85 -25.74 -29.37
C ARG A 1087 -37.64 -25.33 -28.54
N LEU A 1088 -37.06 -24.19 -28.88
CA LEU A 1088 -35.95 -23.60 -28.12
C LEU A 1088 -36.25 -22.15 -27.77
N ASP A 1089 -35.99 -21.82 -26.51
CA ASP A 1089 -35.99 -20.47 -25.99
C ASP A 1089 -34.53 -20.14 -25.67
N THR A 1090 -33.99 -19.06 -26.24
CA THR A 1090 -32.59 -18.65 -26.09
C THR A 1090 -32.53 -17.17 -25.74
N THR A 1091 -31.90 -16.84 -24.62
CA THR A 1091 -31.57 -15.44 -24.30
C THR A 1091 -30.34 -15.05 -25.10
N VAL A 1092 -30.41 -13.98 -25.91
CA VAL A 1092 -29.28 -13.52 -26.75
C VAL A 1092 -28.94 -12.07 -26.43
N VAL A 1093 -27.83 -11.88 -25.73
CA VAL A 1093 -27.29 -10.57 -25.35
C VAL A 1093 -26.17 -10.21 -26.32
N ARG A 1094 -26.17 -8.99 -26.84
CA ARG A 1094 -25.12 -8.49 -27.74
C ARG A 1094 -24.45 -7.28 -27.12
N ASP A 1095 -23.14 -7.29 -27.14
CA ASP A 1095 -22.26 -6.20 -26.72
C ASP A 1095 -21.22 -5.97 -27.82
N GLU A 1096 -21.42 -4.90 -28.61
CA GLU A 1096 -20.63 -4.61 -29.81
C GLU A 1096 -20.55 -5.82 -30.77
N ASP A 1097 -19.37 -6.45 -30.84
CA ASP A 1097 -19.08 -7.63 -31.66
C ASP A 1097 -19.23 -8.96 -30.89
N THR A 1098 -19.38 -8.91 -29.56
CA THR A 1098 -19.58 -10.10 -28.73
C THR A 1098 -21.07 -10.42 -28.62
N ILE A 1099 -21.41 -11.70 -28.77
CA ILE A 1099 -22.75 -12.24 -28.56
C ILE A 1099 -22.65 -13.31 -27.47
N ILE A 1100 -23.46 -13.16 -26.44
CA ILE A 1100 -23.58 -14.11 -25.34
C ILE A 1100 -24.97 -14.73 -25.42
N ALA A 1101 -25.03 -16.05 -25.61
CA ALA A 1101 -26.27 -16.79 -25.71
C ALA A 1101 -26.43 -17.76 -24.54
N PHE A 1102 -27.65 -17.86 -23.99
CA PHE A 1102 -28.00 -18.83 -22.97
C PHE A 1102 -29.10 -19.74 -23.51
N GLN A 1103 -28.80 -21.03 -23.65
CA GLN A 1103 -29.74 -22.03 -24.14
C GLN A 1103 -29.68 -23.27 -23.26
N ARG A 1104 -30.84 -23.73 -22.76
CA ARG A 1104 -30.95 -24.93 -21.90
C ARG A 1104 -29.95 -24.94 -20.74
N GLY A 1105 -29.79 -23.78 -20.10
CA GLY A 1105 -28.89 -23.60 -18.96
C GLY A 1105 -27.41 -23.69 -19.28
N THR A 1106 -27.00 -23.58 -20.55
CA THR A 1106 -25.59 -23.47 -20.95
C THR A 1106 -25.33 -22.10 -21.56
N GLN A 1107 -24.21 -21.47 -21.18
CA GLN A 1107 -23.74 -20.22 -21.77
C GLN A 1107 -22.79 -20.48 -22.95
N TYR A 1108 -22.97 -19.71 -24.03
CA TYR A 1108 -22.11 -19.68 -25.20
C TYR A 1108 -21.65 -18.25 -25.49
N ARG A 1109 -20.38 -18.06 -25.84
CA ARG A 1109 -19.79 -16.75 -26.18
C ARG A 1109 -19.24 -16.81 -27.60
N LEU A 1110 -19.82 -15.97 -28.46
CA LEU A 1110 -19.50 -15.87 -29.87
C LEU A 1110 -19.04 -14.44 -30.19
N THR A 1111 -18.23 -14.29 -31.22
CA THR A 1111 -17.83 -12.99 -31.77
C THR A 1111 -18.23 -12.91 -33.24
N VAL A 1112 -18.74 -11.76 -33.65
CA VAL A 1112 -18.98 -11.44 -35.06
C VAL A 1112 -17.66 -10.96 -35.68
N PRO A 1113 -17.07 -11.69 -36.63
CA PRO A 1113 -15.80 -11.30 -37.22
C PRO A 1113 -15.95 -9.99 -37.99
N ARG A 1114 -15.04 -9.04 -37.77
CA ARG A 1114 -15.00 -7.79 -38.52
C ARG A 1114 -14.51 -8.05 -39.93
N ALA A 1115 -15.01 -7.27 -40.89
CA ALA A 1115 -14.54 -7.37 -42.26
C ALA A 1115 -13.08 -6.87 -42.36
N LYS A 1116 -12.20 -7.64 -43.00
CA LYS A 1116 -10.74 -7.33 -43.13
C LYS A 1116 -10.43 -5.93 -43.68
N TRP A 1117 -11.32 -5.35 -44.49
CA TRP A 1117 -11.15 -3.99 -45.01
C TRP A 1117 -11.35 -2.91 -43.93
N MET A 1118 -12.18 -3.19 -42.92
CA MET A 1118 -12.51 -2.29 -41.82
C MET A 1118 -11.40 -2.26 -40.77
N GLU A 1119 -10.77 -3.40 -40.48
CA GLU A 1119 -9.55 -3.49 -39.65
C GLU A 1119 -8.41 -2.64 -40.24
N LYS A 1120 -8.22 -2.72 -41.56
CA LYS A 1120 -7.21 -1.94 -42.30
C LYS A 1120 -7.51 -0.44 -42.31
N ALA A 1121 -8.78 -0.04 -42.34
CA ALA A 1121 -9.21 1.36 -42.33
C ALA A 1121 -9.11 2.01 -40.93
N LEU A 1122 -9.30 1.22 -39.86
CA LEU A 1122 -9.19 1.67 -38.47
C LEU A 1122 -7.74 1.65 -37.93
N GLY A 1123 -6.77 1.20 -38.73
CA GLY A 1123 -5.35 1.19 -38.35
C GLY A 1123 -5.02 0.20 -37.23
N MET A 1124 -5.90 -0.77 -36.96
CA MET A 1124 -5.66 -1.81 -35.96
C MET A 1124 -4.73 -2.86 -36.57
N LYS A 1125 -3.45 -2.84 -36.18
CA LYS A 1125 -2.51 -3.93 -36.46
C LYS A 1125 -2.60 -4.94 -35.32
N ASP A 1126 -2.83 -6.21 -35.63
CA ASP A 1126 -2.50 -7.29 -34.71
C ASP A 1126 -1.02 -7.19 -34.34
N VAL A 1127 -0.74 -7.00 -33.05
CA VAL A 1127 0.63 -7.03 -32.53
C VAL A 1127 1.03 -8.50 -32.46
N THR A 1128 1.42 -9.03 -33.62
CA THR A 1128 1.51 -10.45 -33.98
C THR A 1128 2.57 -11.24 -33.20
N ASN A 1129 3.29 -10.59 -32.29
CA ASN A 1129 4.33 -11.19 -31.44
C ASN A 1129 4.34 -10.56 -30.04
N SER A 1130 3.18 -10.48 -29.36
CA SER A 1130 3.12 -9.93 -28.00
C SER A 1130 2.18 -10.69 -27.07
N VAL A 1131 2.55 -10.74 -25.79
CA VAL A 1131 1.70 -11.18 -24.69
C VAL A 1131 1.00 -9.95 -24.14
N LEU A 1132 -0.33 -9.93 -24.21
CA LEU A 1132 -1.15 -8.80 -23.76
C LEU A 1132 -1.60 -8.98 -22.30
N ALA A 1133 -1.89 -7.87 -21.63
CA ALA A 1133 -2.54 -7.86 -20.33
C ALA A 1133 -3.96 -8.41 -20.49
N PRO A 1134 -4.32 -9.52 -19.82
CA PRO A 1134 -5.63 -10.13 -20.01
C PRO A 1134 -6.76 -9.25 -19.45
N MET A 1135 -6.43 -8.40 -18.49
CA MET A 1135 -7.37 -7.59 -17.71
C MET A 1135 -6.72 -6.27 -17.28
N PRO A 1136 -7.51 -5.28 -16.80
CA PRO A 1136 -6.94 -4.18 -16.04
C PRO A 1136 -6.19 -4.71 -14.81
N CYS A 1137 -4.89 -4.45 -14.72
CA CYS A 1137 -4.03 -5.01 -13.69
C CYS A 1137 -2.85 -4.09 -13.36
N LYS A 1138 -2.23 -4.31 -12.21
CA LYS A 1138 -0.99 -3.67 -11.80
C LYS A 1138 0.16 -4.66 -11.91
N ILE A 1139 1.30 -4.29 -12.47
CA ILE A 1139 2.45 -5.20 -12.53
C ILE A 1139 3.12 -5.27 -11.16
N LEU A 1140 3.22 -6.47 -10.61
CA LEU A 1140 3.91 -6.73 -9.34
C LEU A 1140 5.37 -7.05 -9.51
N ARG A 1141 5.75 -7.76 -10.58
CA ARG A 1141 7.15 -8.08 -10.90
C ARG A 1141 7.27 -8.49 -12.36
N VAL A 1142 8.44 -8.26 -12.93
CA VAL A 1142 8.81 -8.70 -14.28
C VAL A 1142 9.91 -9.76 -14.11
N GLU A 1143 9.70 -10.94 -14.68
CA GLU A 1143 10.56 -12.13 -14.49
C GLU A 1143 11.59 -12.29 -15.62
N VAL A 1144 11.48 -11.50 -16.70
CA VAL A 1144 12.32 -11.60 -17.91
C VAL A 1144 12.80 -10.22 -18.36
N GLN A 1145 13.88 -10.18 -19.15
CA GLN A 1145 14.44 -8.97 -19.74
C GLN A 1145 14.48 -9.07 -21.27
N ALA A 1146 14.63 -7.92 -21.94
CA ALA A 1146 14.85 -7.89 -23.38
C ALA A 1146 16.16 -8.61 -23.74
N GLY A 1147 16.10 -9.51 -24.72
CA GLY A 1147 17.18 -10.40 -25.13
C GLY A 1147 17.12 -11.80 -24.52
N ASP A 1148 16.31 -12.03 -23.48
CA ASP A 1148 16.18 -13.35 -22.86
C ASP A 1148 15.51 -14.34 -23.81
N THR A 1149 16.08 -15.55 -23.92
CA THR A 1149 15.39 -16.68 -24.54
C THR A 1149 14.54 -17.35 -23.48
N VAL A 1150 13.23 -17.42 -23.71
CA VAL A 1150 12.26 -18.04 -22.80
C VAL A 1150 11.72 -19.32 -23.41
N GLU A 1151 11.54 -20.34 -22.58
CA GLU A 1151 10.85 -21.57 -22.96
C GLU A 1151 9.33 -21.41 -22.83
N LYS A 1152 8.57 -22.30 -23.47
CA LYS A 1152 7.12 -22.35 -23.31
C LYS A 1152 6.77 -22.55 -21.83
N ASP A 1153 5.73 -21.85 -21.35
CA ASP A 1153 5.23 -21.84 -19.97
C ASP A 1153 6.17 -21.21 -18.92
N GLN A 1154 7.31 -20.64 -19.34
CA GLN A 1154 8.18 -19.88 -18.45
C GLN A 1154 7.49 -18.58 -17.97
N PRO A 1155 7.55 -18.23 -16.66
CA PRO A 1155 7.03 -16.96 -16.15
C PRO A 1155 7.66 -15.76 -16.86
N LEU A 1156 6.83 -14.78 -17.24
CA LEU A 1156 7.25 -13.55 -17.89
C LEU A 1156 7.02 -12.32 -16.99
N VAL A 1157 5.79 -12.16 -16.49
CA VAL A 1157 5.37 -11.02 -15.68
C VAL A 1157 4.37 -11.50 -14.65
N VAL A 1158 4.38 -10.95 -13.44
CA VAL A 1158 3.34 -11.19 -12.44
C VAL A 1158 2.57 -9.91 -12.25
N ILE A 1159 1.25 -10.03 -12.33
CA ILE A 1159 0.30 -8.93 -12.24
C ILE A 1159 -0.60 -9.12 -11.01
N GLU A 1160 -1.09 -8.03 -10.45
CA GLU A 1160 -2.12 -7.96 -9.42
C GLU A 1160 -3.37 -7.35 -10.03
N SER A 1161 -4.49 -8.05 -9.90
CA SER A 1161 -5.80 -7.48 -10.21
C SER A 1161 -6.81 -8.06 -9.23
N MET A 1162 -7.75 -7.24 -8.74
CA MET A 1162 -8.77 -7.68 -7.79
C MET A 1162 -8.18 -8.37 -6.54
N LYS A 1163 -7.01 -7.88 -6.08
CA LYS A 1163 -6.20 -8.44 -4.97
C LYS A 1163 -5.68 -9.87 -5.20
N MET A 1164 -5.73 -10.36 -6.43
CA MET A 1164 -5.17 -11.65 -6.83
C MET A 1164 -3.90 -11.44 -7.66
N GLU A 1165 -2.85 -12.17 -7.30
CA GLU A 1165 -1.63 -12.24 -8.10
C GLU A 1165 -1.79 -13.30 -9.20
N THR A 1166 -1.48 -12.94 -10.44
CA THR A 1166 -1.51 -13.82 -11.60
C THR A 1166 -0.15 -13.79 -12.29
N VAL A 1167 0.45 -14.96 -12.48
CA VAL A 1167 1.69 -15.12 -13.25
C VAL A 1167 1.33 -15.29 -14.72
N ILE A 1168 1.72 -14.31 -15.54
CA ILE A 1168 1.65 -14.37 -17.00
C ILE A 1168 2.85 -15.16 -17.51
N ARG A 1169 2.58 -16.23 -18.27
CA ARG A 1169 3.58 -17.19 -18.76
C ARG A 1169 3.74 -17.10 -20.27
N SER A 1170 4.89 -17.54 -20.76
CA SER A 1170 5.21 -17.53 -22.18
C SER A 1170 4.35 -18.54 -22.95
N PRO A 1171 3.58 -18.14 -23.97
CA PRO A 1171 2.77 -19.06 -24.76
C PRO A 1171 3.62 -19.95 -25.70
N GLN A 1172 4.85 -19.52 -25.99
CA GLN A 1172 5.76 -20.17 -26.93
C GLN A 1172 7.21 -20.04 -26.48
N ARG A 1173 8.10 -20.82 -27.09
CA ARG A 1173 9.54 -20.59 -27.01
C ARG A 1173 9.90 -19.40 -27.90
N GLY A 1174 10.69 -18.46 -27.40
CA GLY A 1174 11.10 -17.30 -28.20
C GLY A 1174 12.06 -16.38 -27.46
N THR A 1175 12.62 -15.41 -28.19
CA THR A 1175 13.47 -14.36 -27.60
C THR A 1175 12.63 -13.14 -27.30
N ILE A 1176 12.72 -12.60 -26.09
CA ILE A 1176 12.02 -11.37 -25.71
C ILE A 1176 12.66 -10.19 -26.44
N ALA A 1177 11.92 -9.51 -27.32
CA ALA A 1177 12.37 -8.26 -27.93
C ALA A 1177 12.30 -7.10 -26.93
N ARG A 1178 11.19 -7.04 -26.17
CA ARG A 1178 10.93 -5.92 -25.27
C ARG A 1178 9.94 -6.30 -24.17
N VAL A 1179 10.22 -5.88 -22.95
CA VAL A 1179 9.20 -5.81 -21.89
C VAL A 1179 8.58 -4.42 -21.93
N VAL A 1180 7.25 -4.36 -22.07
CA VAL A 1180 6.53 -3.14 -22.40
C VAL A 1180 6.21 -2.28 -21.17
N HIS A 1181 6.04 -2.92 -20.02
CA HIS A 1181 5.66 -2.29 -18.76
C HIS A 1181 6.53 -2.77 -17.60
N ARG A 1182 6.79 -1.90 -16.63
CA ARG A 1182 7.67 -2.15 -15.49
C ARG A 1182 6.87 -2.49 -14.24
N GLN A 1183 7.55 -3.06 -13.25
CA GLN A 1183 6.98 -3.26 -11.91
C GLN A 1183 6.38 -1.96 -11.36
N GLY A 1184 5.14 -2.03 -10.90
CA GLY A 1184 4.35 -0.91 -10.38
C GLY A 1184 3.34 -0.33 -11.36
N ASP A 1185 3.51 -0.53 -12.67
CA ASP A 1185 2.66 0.04 -13.71
C ASP A 1185 1.23 -0.50 -13.66
N GLN A 1186 0.23 0.35 -13.91
CA GLN A 1186 -1.14 -0.09 -14.17
C GLN A 1186 -1.39 -0.21 -15.67
N CYS A 1187 -1.81 -1.40 -16.10
CA CYS A 1187 -2.11 -1.75 -17.48
C CYS A 1187 -3.63 -1.92 -17.63
N LYS A 1188 -4.17 -1.52 -18.78
CA LYS A 1188 -5.54 -1.86 -19.18
C LYS A 1188 -5.55 -3.23 -19.86
N SER A 1189 -6.71 -3.90 -19.89
CA SER A 1189 -6.87 -5.11 -20.70
C SER A 1189 -6.47 -4.83 -22.17
N GLY A 1190 -5.82 -5.79 -22.80
CA GLY A 1190 -5.33 -5.72 -24.18
C GLY A 1190 -4.03 -4.93 -24.37
N THR A 1191 -3.42 -4.39 -23.31
CA THR A 1191 -2.14 -3.67 -23.45
C THR A 1191 -0.97 -4.66 -23.54
N PRO A 1192 -0.02 -4.54 -24.49
CA PRO A 1192 1.13 -5.43 -24.54
C PRO A 1192 1.95 -5.40 -23.25
N LEU A 1193 2.25 -6.55 -22.67
CA LEU A 1193 3.13 -6.73 -21.50
C LEU A 1193 4.54 -7.08 -21.93
N VAL A 1194 4.66 -8.00 -22.89
CA VAL A 1194 5.95 -8.50 -23.42
C VAL A 1194 5.82 -8.71 -24.92
N GLU A 1195 6.84 -8.30 -25.68
CA GLU A 1195 6.95 -8.51 -27.13
C GLU A 1195 8.08 -9.49 -27.43
N PHE A 1196 7.82 -10.47 -28.30
CA PHE A 1196 8.81 -11.41 -28.84
C PHE A 1196 9.50 -10.82 -30.06
N ALA A 1197 10.76 -11.20 -30.29
CA ALA A 1197 11.48 -10.88 -31.51
C ALA A 1197 10.89 -11.66 -32.69
N ASP A 1198 10.77 -11.00 -33.84
CA ASP A 1198 10.39 -11.67 -35.08
C ASP A 1198 11.41 -12.76 -35.39
N ALA A 1199 10.94 -13.96 -35.71
CA ALA A 1199 11.81 -15.00 -36.21
C ALA A 1199 12.42 -14.51 -37.53
N GLU A 1200 13.70 -14.17 -37.54
CA GLU A 1200 14.45 -14.00 -38.79
C GLU A 1200 14.29 -15.30 -39.58
N ASN A 1201 13.71 -15.20 -40.78
CA ASN A 1201 13.78 -16.23 -41.81
C ASN A 1201 15.26 -16.48 -42.11
N SER A 1202 15.87 -17.41 -41.40
CA SER A 1202 17.14 -18.02 -41.79
C SER A 1202 16.83 -19.09 -42.83
N ASP A 1203 16.83 -18.69 -44.10
CA ASP A 1203 17.24 -19.55 -45.21
C ASP A 1203 18.73 -19.90 -45.09
#